data_AF-A0A397XMB3-F1
#
_entry.id   AF-A0A397XMB3-F1
#
_cell.length_a   1.000
_cell.length_b   1.000
_cell.length_c   1.000
_cell.angle_alpha   90.00
_cell.angle_beta   90.00
_cell.angle_gamma   90.00
#
_symmetry.space_group_name_H-M   'P 1'
#
loop_
_entity.id
_entity.type
_entity.pdbx_description
1 polymer ?
#
loop_
_entity_poly.entity_id
_entity_poly.type
_entity_poly.pdbx_seq_one_letter_code
_entity_poly.pdbx_strand_id
1 'polypeptide(L)'
;MFVLVGGSSTWRDRKVYVESWWRPNKTRGYIFFDVEPSEEFQPWSRALPPLKVNEDLKKLKIYPRLRNRIHTRIYRSILENYMLKQDEDVRWYVTGDDDSVFFVDNMVDVLSKYDHREKHYIGMFSETIKSNFYFSFDMAFGGGGYALSYPLVEALVEELDNCIERYYYIWGVDHLQSMCLADLGVDLSLDKGFHQLDLRGDLSGFLSSHPTAPLVSFHHFGSLEPIFPSMDHPGSVRHIMKAANVDQTRIVQQSICHVRATSWTFSVSWGYSVHIYEKIFARSYLKRPIETFRPWLRGRPPLYMFNTRRVSRNPCEAPHWFFFDSIEQENDGVVTSYTRKFPRNMTSCSFFGNTSADPLASIRVFSPKTPKPGRKVECCDVGYEGADVANIRLRDWFPVSLFHGLILLLSLPIVIIAYLFVSEALGIQILIYISFAGIKIRDIELVSRAVLPRFYAADVRKDSFEVFDKCKRKVVVTANPIVMVEPFVKDYLGGDKVLGTEIEVNPKTMKATGFVKKPGVLVGDLKRLAILKEFGEESPDLKMFYDGHEKTYYRFILEKDSCLEVVYRMYWLCYHIHTYKKTQVSLVNGISMGGGASLMVPMKFSVVTEKTVFATPEASIGFHTDCGFSYIHSRLPGHLGEFLALTGARLNGKELVAVGMATHFVPSAPWLISCIIPFIDKHIKNPPISIRALES
;
A
#
# COMPACT_ATOMS: atom_id res chain seq x y z
N MET A 1 25.69 -19.76 3.33
CA MET A 1 25.95 -21.07 2.71
C MET A 1 24.91 -21.29 1.63
N PHE A 2 25.31 -21.52 0.38
CA PHE A 2 24.37 -21.87 -0.68
C PHE A 2 24.16 -23.40 -0.75
N VAL A 3 22.91 -23.81 -0.90
CA VAL A 3 22.49 -25.20 -1.15
C VAL A 3 21.74 -25.17 -2.49
N LEU A 4 22.51 -25.26 -3.58
CA LEU A 4 21.94 -25.26 -4.92
C LEU A 4 21.57 -26.68 -5.34
N VAL A 5 20.50 -26.81 -6.11
CA VAL A 5 20.02 -28.11 -6.58
C VAL A 5 19.87 -28.08 -8.09
N GLY A 6 20.23 -29.16 -8.76
CA GLY A 6 20.19 -29.22 -10.22
C GLY A 6 20.04 -30.62 -10.76
N GLY A 7 19.71 -30.69 -12.05
CA GLY A 7 19.59 -31.95 -12.77
C GLY A 7 20.78 -32.17 -13.69
N SER A 8 21.38 -33.36 -13.61
CA SER A 8 22.48 -33.75 -14.51
C SER A 8 22.10 -33.61 -16.01
N SER A 9 20.84 -33.91 -16.35
CA SER A 9 20.33 -33.86 -17.73
C SER A 9 20.12 -32.44 -18.28
N THR A 10 19.88 -31.45 -17.41
CA THR A 10 19.62 -30.04 -17.79
C THR A 10 20.84 -29.14 -17.64
N TRP A 11 21.91 -29.64 -17.01
CA TRP A 11 23.06 -28.85 -16.64
C TRP A 11 23.78 -28.18 -17.82
N ARG A 12 23.83 -28.82 -18.99
CA ARG A 12 24.50 -28.30 -20.19
C ARG A 12 24.02 -26.87 -20.53
N ASP A 13 22.70 -26.65 -20.45
CA ASP A 13 22.07 -25.38 -20.81
C ASP A 13 21.95 -24.43 -19.61
N ARG A 14 21.90 -24.97 -18.38
CA ARG A 14 21.66 -24.19 -17.17
C ARG A 14 22.90 -23.68 -16.47
N LYS A 15 24.07 -24.31 -16.67
CA LYS A 15 25.33 -23.92 -15.99
C LYS A 15 25.65 -22.43 -16.10
N VAL A 16 25.29 -21.81 -17.22
CA VAL A 16 25.59 -20.40 -17.50
C VAL A 16 24.86 -19.44 -16.56
N TYR A 17 23.71 -19.84 -16.02
CA TYR A 17 22.98 -19.04 -15.03
C TYR A 17 23.76 -18.98 -13.72
N VAL A 18 24.26 -20.13 -13.24
CA VAL A 18 25.11 -20.19 -12.04
C VAL A 18 26.44 -19.47 -12.26
N GLU A 19 27.10 -19.67 -13.41
CA GLU A 19 28.35 -18.99 -13.76
C GLU A 19 28.22 -17.46 -13.78
N SER A 20 27.03 -16.93 -14.05
CA SER A 20 26.81 -15.49 -14.19
C SER A 20 26.92 -14.71 -12.87
N TRP A 21 26.71 -15.37 -11.73
CA TRP A 21 26.68 -14.72 -10.42
C TRP A 21 27.55 -15.40 -9.36
N TRP A 22 27.93 -16.67 -9.53
CA TRP A 22 28.83 -17.34 -8.60
C TRP A 22 30.20 -16.67 -8.60
N ARG A 23 30.77 -16.43 -7.43
CA ARG A 23 32.04 -15.71 -7.26
C ARG A 23 33.03 -16.64 -6.55
N PRO A 24 33.94 -17.32 -7.27
CA PRO A 24 34.93 -18.22 -6.67
C PRO A 24 35.69 -17.53 -5.53
N ASN A 25 35.92 -18.25 -4.43
CA ASN A 25 36.55 -17.76 -3.19
C ASN A 25 35.81 -16.63 -2.46
N LYS A 26 34.63 -16.18 -2.94
CA LYS A 26 33.76 -15.22 -2.24
C LYS A 26 32.43 -15.84 -1.84
N THR A 27 31.79 -16.59 -2.74
CA THR A 27 30.58 -17.36 -2.44
C THR A 27 30.95 -18.73 -1.89
N ARG A 28 30.13 -19.24 -0.96
CA ARG A 28 30.34 -20.49 -0.25
C ARG A 28 29.07 -21.34 -0.31
N GLY A 29 29.20 -22.60 -0.72
CA GLY A 29 28.06 -23.48 -0.98
C GLY A 29 28.42 -24.67 -1.86
N TYR A 30 27.40 -25.45 -2.20
CA TYR A 30 27.50 -26.65 -3.04
C TYR A 30 26.32 -26.70 -4.01
N ILE A 31 26.51 -27.39 -5.13
CA ILE A 31 25.43 -27.79 -6.01
C ILE A 31 25.22 -29.30 -5.92
N PHE A 32 23.99 -29.72 -5.67
CA PHE A 32 23.60 -31.12 -5.46
C PHE A 32 22.84 -31.64 -6.67
N PHE A 33 23.33 -32.74 -7.24
CA PHE A 33 22.67 -33.46 -8.33
C PHE A 33 22.05 -34.77 -7.87
N ASP A 34 21.02 -35.19 -8.58
CA ASP A 34 20.38 -36.48 -8.42
C ASP A 34 21.29 -37.63 -8.86
N VAL A 35 22.11 -37.43 -9.89
CA VAL A 35 23.09 -38.41 -10.38
C VAL A 35 24.39 -37.71 -10.77
N GLU A 36 25.46 -38.49 -10.88
CA GLU A 36 26.73 -37.97 -11.38
C GLU A 36 26.53 -37.36 -12.79
N PRO A 37 27.07 -36.16 -13.05
CA PRO A 37 27.02 -35.56 -14.37
C PRO A 37 27.84 -36.35 -15.40
N SER A 38 27.48 -36.18 -16.67
CA SER A 38 28.20 -36.75 -17.81
C SER A 38 29.71 -36.42 -17.76
N GLU A 39 30.54 -37.35 -18.23
CA GLU A 39 32.01 -37.19 -18.29
C GLU A 39 32.45 -35.93 -19.04
N GLU A 40 31.60 -35.38 -19.92
CA GLU A 40 31.86 -34.13 -20.65
C GLU A 40 32.09 -32.91 -19.73
N PHE A 41 31.61 -32.97 -18.48
CA PHE A 41 31.76 -31.90 -17.50
C PHE A 41 32.99 -32.07 -16.60
N GLN A 42 33.84 -33.07 -16.87
CA GLN A 42 35.08 -33.31 -16.15
C GLN A 42 36.31 -32.74 -16.91
N PRO A 43 37.24 -32.05 -16.22
CA PRO A 43 37.21 -31.75 -14.79
C PRO A 43 36.19 -30.66 -14.44
N TRP A 44 35.52 -30.81 -13.29
CA TRP A 44 34.55 -29.83 -12.80
C TRP A 44 35.20 -28.44 -12.65
N SER A 45 34.57 -27.42 -13.27
CA SER A 45 35.14 -26.07 -13.30
C SER A 45 35.23 -25.47 -11.89
N ARG A 46 36.38 -24.89 -11.56
CA ARG A 46 36.55 -24.09 -10.31
C ARG A 46 35.76 -22.79 -10.32
N ALA A 47 35.23 -22.38 -11.47
CA ALA A 47 34.35 -21.23 -11.58
C ALA A 47 32.91 -21.52 -11.10
N LEU A 48 32.60 -22.79 -10.82
CA LEU A 48 31.29 -23.25 -10.36
C LEU A 48 31.32 -23.61 -8.85
N PRO A 49 30.16 -23.69 -8.19
CA PRO A 49 30.05 -24.31 -6.88
C PRO A 49 30.59 -25.75 -6.91
N PRO A 50 31.26 -26.23 -5.86
CA PRO A 50 31.64 -27.64 -5.77
C PRO A 50 30.43 -28.56 -5.89
N LEU A 51 30.59 -29.61 -6.70
CA LEU A 51 29.55 -30.60 -6.96
C LEU A 51 29.45 -31.63 -5.81
N LYS A 52 28.20 -32.01 -5.49
CA LYS A 52 27.85 -33.18 -4.68
C LYS A 52 26.73 -33.96 -5.38
N VAL A 53 26.70 -35.27 -5.16
CA VAL A 53 25.59 -36.13 -5.59
C VAL A 53 24.83 -36.57 -4.35
N ASN A 54 23.51 -36.40 -4.36
CA ASN A 54 22.69 -36.73 -3.20
C ASN A 54 22.75 -38.21 -2.83
N GLU A 55 22.51 -38.57 -1.58
CA GLU A 55 22.45 -39.96 -1.16
C GLU A 55 21.18 -40.67 -1.68
N ASP A 56 21.20 -42.01 -1.74
CA ASP A 56 20.01 -42.81 -2.08
C ASP A 56 18.98 -42.77 -0.93
N LEU A 57 17.70 -42.62 -1.28
CA LEU A 57 16.57 -42.57 -0.35
C LEU A 57 16.18 -43.93 0.24
N LYS A 58 16.78 -45.04 -0.20
CA LYS A 58 16.50 -46.39 0.34
C LYS A 58 16.70 -46.52 1.86
N LYS A 59 17.42 -45.59 2.50
CA LYS A 59 17.62 -45.54 3.95
C LYS A 59 16.36 -45.10 4.72
N LEU A 60 15.41 -44.42 4.07
CA LEU A 60 14.16 -43.95 4.70
C LEU A 60 13.17 -45.11 4.87
N LYS A 61 12.51 -45.21 6.04
CA LYS A 61 11.61 -46.34 6.33
C LYS A 61 10.39 -46.35 5.42
N ILE A 62 9.94 -45.17 4.99
CA ILE A 62 8.78 -45.00 4.13
C ILE A 62 9.06 -45.37 2.65
N TYR A 63 10.33 -45.58 2.26
CA TYR A 63 10.66 -46.00 0.90
C TYR A 63 10.07 -47.39 0.60
N PRO A 64 9.42 -47.64 -0.56
CA PRO A 64 9.35 -46.80 -1.76
C PRO A 64 8.04 -45.98 -1.91
N ARG A 65 7.28 -45.77 -0.84
CA ARG A 65 5.92 -45.17 -0.85
C ARG A 65 5.90 -43.66 -1.08
N LEU A 66 7.06 -42.99 -1.06
CA LEU A 66 7.19 -41.55 -1.35
C LEU A 66 6.55 -41.20 -2.69
N ARG A 67 5.68 -40.16 -2.69
CA ARG A 67 4.99 -39.72 -3.90
C ARG A 67 5.93 -39.15 -4.96
N ASN A 68 6.97 -38.42 -4.55
CA ASN A 68 7.98 -37.86 -5.45
C ASN A 68 9.40 -38.11 -4.93
N ARG A 69 10.02 -39.20 -5.40
CA ARG A 69 11.33 -39.66 -4.93
C ARG A 69 12.47 -38.71 -5.33
N ILE A 70 12.45 -38.18 -6.56
CA ILE A 70 13.52 -37.31 -7.05
C ILE A 70 13.52 -36.00 -6.25
N HIS A 71 12.35 -35.38 -6.08
CA HIS A 71 12.26 -34.12 -5.34
C HIS A 71 12.54 -34.30 -3.84
N THR A 72 12.15 -35.45 -3.24
CA THR A 72 12.51 -35.76 -1.84
C THR A 72 14.01 -35.90 -1.67
N ARG A 73 14.70 -36.49 -2.67
CA ARG A 73 16.16 -36.62 -2.65
C ARG A 73 16.84 -35.26 -2.71
N ILE A 74 16.34 -34.39 -3.58
CA ILE A 74 16.78 -33.00 -3.69
C ILE A 74 16.55 -32.24 -2.37
N TYR A 75 15.42 -32.44 -1.71
CA TYR A 75 15.10 -31.79 -0.42
C TYR A 75 16.14 -32.10 0.66
N ARG A 76 16.61 -33.35 0.72
CA ARG A 76 17.62 -33.79 1.69
C ARG A 76 19.00 -33.15 1.47
N SER A 77 19.21 -32.40 0.39
CA SER A 77 20.43 -31.60 0.19
C SER A 77 20.68 -30.62 1.34
N ILE A 78 19.63 -30.12 2.01
CA ILE A 78 19.80 -29.24 3.19
C ILE A 78 20.48 -30.01 4.33
N LEU A 79 19.99 -31.21 4.64
CA LEU A 79 20.57 -32.10 5.64
C LEU A 79 21.97 -32.55 5.24
N GLU A 80 22.17 -32.99 4.01
CA GLU A 80 23.48 -33.43 3.53
C GLU A 80 24.51 -32.29 3.56
N ASN A 81 24.11 -31.06 3.25
CA ASN A 81 24.97 -29.89 3.34
C ASN A 81 25.36 -29.58 4.79
N TYR A 82 24.39 -29.61 5.72
CA TYR A 82 24.63 -29.42 7.15
C TYR A 82 25.59 -30.49 7.71
N MET A 83 25.43 -31.75 7.29
CA MET A 83 26.27 -32.87 7.74
C MET A 83 27.73 -32.79 7.27
N LEU A 84 28.07 -31.90 6.33
CA LEU A 84 29.48 -31.63 5.97
C LEU A 84 30.25 -30.92 7.10
N LYS A 85 29.57 -30.45 8.17
CA LYS A 85 30.15 -29.83 9.37
C LYS A 85 31.17 -28.74 9.07
N GLN A 86 30.90 -27.92 8.07
CA GLN A 86 31.75 -26.77 7.77
C GLN A 86 31.32 -25.54 8.57
N ASP A 87 30.50 -25.66 9.61
CA ASP A 87 29.58 -24.61 10.05
C ASP A 87 30.16 -23.43 10.82
N GLU A 88 31.44 -23.46 11.22
CA GLU A 88 32.42 -22.49 10.75
C GLU A 88 32.25 -20.97 10.87
N ASP A 89 31.13 -20.38 11.35
CA ASP A 89 30.64 -18.99 11.11
C ASP A 89 29.34 -18.85 10.26
N VAL A 90 28.68 -19.95 9.88
CA VAL A 90 27.51 -19.92 8.99
C VAL A 90 26.31 -19.31 9.71
N ARG A 91 25.73 -18.26 9.12
CA ARG A 91 24.54 -17.58 9.66
C ARG A 91 23.24 -17.94 8.92
N TRP A 92 23.37 -18.25 7.64
CA TRP A 92 22.25 -18.44 6.72
C TRP A 92 22.56 -19.56 5.73
N TYR A 93 21.59 -20.43 5.49
CA TYR A 93 21.53 -21.33 4.35
C TYR A 93 20.57 -20.75 3.31
N VAL A 94 21.02 -20.62 2.07
CA VAL A 94 20.22 -20.11 0.97
C VAL A 94 20.07 -21.21 -0.06
N THR A 95 18.84 -21.57 -0.38
CA THR A 95 18.54 -22.60 -1.37
C THR A 95 18.17 -21.96 -2.71
N GLY A 96 18.41 -22.67 -3.80
CA GLY A 96 18.00 -22.26 -5.15
C GLY A 96 18.26 -23.34 -6.18
N ASP A 97 17.68 -23.19 -7.37
CA ASP A 97 17.82 -24.15 -8.47
C ASP A 97 19.00 -23.79 -9.40
N ASP A 98 19.37 -24.72 -10.27
CA ASP A 98 20.44 -24.56 -11.26
C ASP A 98 20.15 -23.53 -12.37
N ASP A 99 18.90 -23.09 -12.51
CA ASP A 99 18.46 -21.96 -13.35
C ASP A 99 18.10 -20.70 -12.54
N SER A 100 18.56 -20.62 -11.29
CA SER A 100 18.41 -19.43 -10.45
C SER A 100 19.59 -18.48 -10.60
N VAL A 101 19.29 -17.18 -10.75
CA VAL A 101 20.30 -16.10 -10.81
C VAL A 101 20.20 -15.24 -9.57
N PHE A 102 21.24 -15.19 -8.74
CA PHE A 102 21.25 -14.46 -7.48
C PHE A 102 22.03 -13.13 -7.55
N PHE A 103 21.48 -12.10 -6.92
CA PHE A 103 22.12 -10.80 -6.69
C PHE A 103 22.71 -10.80 -5.29
N VAL A 104 23.88 -11.42 -5.16
CA VAL A 104 24.50 -11.80 -3.88
C VAL A 104 24.66 -10.63 -2.91
N ASP A 105 25.05 -9.43 -3.38
CA ASP A 105 25.26 -8.28 -2.51
C ASP A 105 23.91 -7.79 -1.94
N ASN A 106 22.88 -7.72 -2.79
CA ASN A 106 21.52 -7.41 -2.36
C ASN A 106 20.96 -8.43 -1.38
N MET A 107 21.24 -9.72 -1.60
CA MET A 107 20.82 -10.79 -0.71
C MET A 107 21.43 -10.63 0.69
N VAL A 108 22.74 -10.36 0.78
CA VAL A 108 23.41 -10.08 2.07
C VAL A 108 22.77 -8.87 2.76
N ASP A 109 22.46 -7.82 2.00
CA ASP A 109 21.80 -6.61 2.45
C ASP A 109 20.34 -6.84 2.92
N VAL A 110 19.67 -7.84 2.37
CA VAL A 110 18.32 -8.24 2.79
C VAL A 110 18.38 -9.05 4.07
N LEU A 111 19.29 -10.03 4.15
CA LEU A 111 19.45 -10.91 5.31
C LEU A 111 20.04 -10.19 6.53
N SER A 112 20.82 -9.12 6.34
CA SER A 112 21.38 -8.31 7.43
C SER A 112 20.32 -7.59 8.27
N LYS A 113 19.07 -7.49 7.78
CA LYS A 113 17.95 -6.90 8.52
C LYS A 113 17.40 -7.81 9.63
N TYR A 114 17.70 -9.11 9.56
CA TYR A 114 17.14 -10.13 10.45
C TYR A 114 18.19 -10.57 11.47
N ASP A 115 17.76 -10.88 12.70
CA ASP A 115 18.66 -11.45 13.69
C ASP A 115 18.89 -12.94 13.37
N HIS A 116 20.01 -13.24 12.72
CA HIS A 116 20.41 -14.60 12.37
C HIS A 116 20.49 -15.62 13.52
N ARG A 117 20.40 -15.17 14.79
CA ARG A 117 20.34 -16.04 15.98
C ARG A 117 18.91 -16.54 16.28
N GLU A 118 17.91 -15.97 15.65
CA GLU A 118 16.52 -16.42 15.71
C GLU A 118 16.19 -17.33 14.52
N LYS A 119 15.09 -18.10 14.66
CA LYS A 119 14.61 -18.99 13.60
C LYS A 119 13.85 -18.18 12.55
N HIS A 120 14.44 -18.04 11.37
CA HIS A 120 13.85 -17.31 10.25
C HIS A 120 13.78 -18.17 8.99
N TYR A 121 12.60 -18.17 8.37
CA TYR A 121 12.35 -18.66 7.02
C TYR A 121 11.96 -17.47 6.13
N ILE A 122 12.81 -17.10 5.18
CA ILE A 122 12.65 -15.87 4.38
C ILE A 122 12.59 -16.23 2.90
N GLY A 123 11.60 -15.72 2.18
CA GLY A 123 11.47 -15.92 0.74
C GLY A 123 10.19 -15.28 0.20
N MET A 124 9.71 -15.77 -0.94
CA MET A 124 8.50 -15.23 -1.56
C MET A 124 7.69 -16.33 -2.26
N PHE A 125 6.37 -16.15 -2.25
CA PHE A 125 5.47 -16.95 -3.07
C PHE A 125 5.57 -16.58 -4.56
N SER A 126 4.91 -17.34 -5.43
CA SER A 126 4.90 -17.10 -6.88
C SER A 126 4.14 -15.83 -7.28
N GLU A 127 4.58 -15.18 -8.36
CA GLU A 127 3.89 -14.02 -8.96
C GLU A 127 2.46 -14.33 -9.42
N THR A 128 2.12 -15.62 -9.62
CA THR A 128 0.81 -16.04 -10.12
C THR A 128 -0.06 -16.69 -9.06
N ILE A 129 -1.33 -16.32 -9.07
CA ILE A 129 -2.33 -16.84 -8.12
C ILE A 129 -2.49 -18.35 -8.27
N LYS A 130 -2.44 -18.87 -9.51
CA LYS A 130 -2.71 -20.28 -9.78
C LYS A 130 -1.58 -21.20 -9.30
N SER A 131 -0.33 -20.77 -9.38
CA SER A 131 0.78 -21.51 -8.76
C SER A 131 0.62 -21.57 -7.24
N ASN A 132 0.37 -20.42 -6.60
CA ASN A 132 0.16 -20.38 -5.14
C ASN A 132 -1.05 -21.21 -4.69
N PHE A 133 -2.13 -21.19 -5.46
CA PHE A 133 -3.33 -21.98 -5.17
C PHE A 133 -3.09 -23.50 -5.23
N TYR A 134 -2.27 -23.99 -6.18
CA TYR A 134 -1.99 -25.42 -6.28
C TYR A 134 -0.95 -25.92 -5.28
N PHE A 135 -0.02 -25.05 -4.89
CA PHE A 135 1.04 -25.39 -3.95
C PHE A 135 0.70 -24.86 -2.56
N SER A 136 1.05 -23.61 -2.26
CA SER A 136 0.66 -22.92 -1.04
C SER A 136 0.87 -21.41 -1.17
N PHE A 137 0.12 -20.62 -0.41
CA PHE A 137 0.36 -19.18 -0.23
C PHE A 137 1.36 -18.89 0.90
N ASP A 138 1.62 -19.86 1.77
CA ASP A 138 2.45 -19.75 2.98
C ASP A 138 3.82 -20.44 2.78
N MET A 139 4.32 -20.41 1.54
CA MET A 139 5.51 -21.13 1.11
C MET A 139 6.37 -20.24 0.20
N ALA A 140 7.68 -20.24 0.45
CA ALA A 140 8.63 -19.72 -0.51
C ALA A 140 8.90 -20.78 -1.58
N PHE A 141 8.84 -20.40 -2.85
CA PHE A 141 9.16 -21.31 -3.94
C PHE A 141 10.68 -21.47 -4.05
N GLY A 142 11.15 -22.72 -4.16
CA GLY A 142 12.56 -23.10 -4.12
C GLY A 142 13.37 -22.52 -5.28
N GLY A 143 12.78 -22.48 -6.47
CA GLY A 143 13.37 -21.88 -7.65
C GLY A 143 13.61 -20.37 -7.50
N GLY A 144 12.63 -19.65 -6.95
CA GLY A 144 12.79 -18.24 -6.57
C GLY A 144 13.83 -18.04 -5.47
N GLY A 145 14.25 -19.10 -4.79
CA GLY A 145 15.19 -19.09 -3.70
C GLY A 145 14.54 -18.69 -2.37
N TYR A 146 15.12 -19.23 -1.29
CA TYR A 146 14.75 -18.85 0.07
C TYR A 146 15.95 -18.99 1.00
N ALA A 147 15.89 -18.32 2.15
CA ALA A 147 16.92 -18.33 3.16
C ALA A 147 16.38 -18.88 4.48
N LEU A 148 17.17 -19.74 5.12
CA LEU A 148 16.94 -20.29 6.44
C LEU A 148 18.08 -19.85 7.36
N SER A 149 17.74 -19.31 8.52
CA SER A 149 18.73 -19.03 9.57
C SER A 149 19.41 -20.32 10.05
N TYR A 150 20.66 -20.25 10.47
CA TYR A 150 21.39 -21.39 11.04
C TYR A 150 20.60 -22.18 12.12
N PRO A 151 20.07 -21.57 13.20
CA PRO A 151 19.33 -22.30 14.24
C PRO A 151 18.04 -22.96 13.75
N LEU A 152 17.47 -22.49 12.63
CA LEU A 152 16.33 -23.15 12.01
C LEU A 152 16.76 -24.40 11.25
N VAL A 153 17.87 -24.34 10.52
CA VAL A 153 18.41 -25.52 9.83
C VAL A 153 18.83 -26.59 10.83
N GLU A 154 19.51 -26.21 11.92
CA GLU A 154 19.87 -27.12 13.00
C GLU A 154 18.63 -27.86 13.56
N ALA A 155 17.56 -27.14 13.88
CA ALA A 155 16.32 -27.77 14.35
C ALA A 155 15.62 -28.61 13.26
N LEU A 156 15.69 -28.18 12.00
CA LEU A 156 15.06 -28.87 10.88
C LEU A 156 15.74 -30.21 10.59
N VAL A 157 17.06 -30.28 10.58
CA VAL A 157 17.78 -31.51 10.21
C VAL A 157 17.58 -32.65 11.22
N GLU A 158 17.28 -32.33 12.48
CA GLU A 158 16.97 -33.33 13.51
C GLU A 158 15.64 -34.05 13.23
N GLU A 159 14.66 -33.34 12.63
CA GLU A 159 13.32 -33.86 12.36
C GLU A 159 13.02 -34.06 10.88
N LEU A 160 13.97 -33.77 9.98
CA LEU A 160 13.73 -33.72 8.53
C LEU A 160 13.20 -35.05 7.98
N ASP A 161 13.87 -36.15 8.31
CA ASP A 161 13.48 -37.48 7.81
C ASP A 161 12.12 -37.90 8.42
N ASN A 162 11.84 -37.61 9.69
CA ASN A 162 10.53 -37.85 10.32
C ASN A 162 9.41 -37.04 9.64
N CYS A 163 9.70 -35.78 9.29
CA CYS A 163 8.77 -34.92 8.57
C CYS A 163 8.47 -35.45 7.16
N ILE A 164 9.50 -35.89 6.42
CA ILE A 164 9.34 -36.54 5.11
C ILE A 164 8.45 -37.78 5.22
N GLU A 165 8.65 -38.60 6.27
CA GLU A 165 7.82 -39.79 6.51
C GLU A 165 6.36 -39.41 6.82
N ARG A 166 6.14 -38.33 7.59
CA ARG A 166 4.80 -37.81 7.94
C ARG A 166 4.04 -37.30 6.71
N TYR A 167 4.71 -36.56 5.84
CA TYR A 167 4.10 -35.91 4.67
C TYR A 167 4.48 -36.56 3.34
N TYR A 168 4.72 -37.88 3.34
CA TYR A 168 5.16 -38.64 2.17
C TYR A 168 4.26 -38.53 0.92
N TYR A 169 3.03 -38.08 1.09
CA TYR A 169 2.00 -37.90 0.06
C TYR A 169 2.05 -36.52 -0.63
N ILE A 170 2.87 -35.59 -0.15
CA ILE A 170 3.08 -34.29 -0.79
C ILE A 170 3.96 -34.46 -2.03
N TRP A 171 3.61 -33.78 -3.12
CA TRP A 171 4.32 -33.89 -4.40
C TRP A 171 5.41 -32.84 -4.61
N GLY A 172 5.17 -31.59 -4.18
CA GLY A 172 6.10 -30.47 -4.32
C GLY A 172 7.02 -30.36 -3.11
N VAL A 173 8.34 -30.30 -3.34
CA VAL A 173 9.34 -30.21 -2.26
C VAL A 173 9.23 -28.91 -1.47
N ASP A 174 8.93 -27.80 -2.13
CA ASP A 174 8.76 -26.51 -1.44
C ASP A 174 7.58 -26.56 -0.47
N HIS A 175 6.51 -27.27 -0.86
CA HIS A 175 5.32 -27.41 -0.02
C HIS A 175 5.64 -28.33 1.16
N LEU A 176 6.36 -29.43 0.91
CA LEU A 176 6.88 -30.30 1.97
C LEU A 176 7.75 -29.52 2.96
N GLN A 177 8.67 -28.70 2.46
CA GLN A 177 9.52 -27.81 3.27
C GLN A 177 8.68 -26.88 4.14
N SER A 178 7.68 -26.20 3.58
CA SER A 178 6.82 -25.31 4.37
C SER A 178 6.09 -26.03 5.50
N MET A 179 5.64 -27.28 5.26
CA MET A 179 4.99 -28.09 6.29
C MET A 179 5.98 -28.53 7.39
N CYS A 180 7.21 -28.90 7.02
CA CYS A 180 8.25 -29.23 8.00
C CYS A 180 8.64 -28.03 8.87
N LEU A 181 8.74 -26.84 8.27
CA LEU A 181 9.04 -25.61 9.01
C LEU A 181 7.87 -25.17 9.90
N ALA A 182 6.63 -25.36 9.44
CA ALA A 182 5.43 -25.12 10.24
C ALA A 182 5.34 -26.05 11.47
N ASP A 183 5.75 -27.32 11.34
CA ASP A 183 5.85 -28.25 12.48
C ASP A 183 6.86 -27.77 13.55
N LEU A 184 7.83 -26.95 13.16
CA LEU A 184 8.80 -26.30 14.08
C LEU A 184 8.29 -24.95 14.60
N GLY A 185 7.08 -24.54 14.23
CA GLY A 185 6.46 -23.27 14.61
C GLY A 185 7.04 -22.04 13.92
N VAL A 186 7.59 -22.19 12.69
CA VAL A 186 8.21 -21.09 11.94
C VAL A 186 7.44 -20.79 10.66
N ASP A 187 6.88 -19.59 10.59
CA ASP A 187 6.16 -19.08 9.43
C ASP A 187 7.07 -18.39 8.42
N LEU A 188 6.59 -18.29 7.17
CA LEU A 188 7.29 -17.59 6.09
C LEU A 188 7.30 -16.07 6.30
N SER A 189 8.50 -15.51 6.34
CA SER A 189 8.76 -14.07 6.23
C SER A 189 8.92 -13.66 4.77
N LEU A 190 7.99 -12.82 4.28
CA LEU A 190 7.94 -12.43 2.87
C LEU A 190 8.94 -11.32 2.54
N ASP A 191 9.82 -11.55 1.55
CA ASP A 191 10.65 -10.50 0.94
C ASP A 191 10.44 -10.45 -0.58
N LYS A 192 10.01 -9.28 -1.07
CA LYS A 192 9.61 -9.06 -2.48
C LYS A 192 10.77 -9.09 -3.48
N GLY A 193 12.01 -9.28 -3.03
CA GLY A 193 13.17 -9.42 -3.90
C GLY A 193 13.38 -10.82 -4.45
N PHE A 194 12.78 -11.84 -3.85
CA PHE A 194 12.84 -13.21 -4.35
C PHE A 194 11.75 -13.41 -5.41
N HIS A 195 12.14 -13.89 -6.59
CA HIS A 195 11.20 -14.08 -7.70
C HIS A 195 11.27 -15.49 -8.27
N GLN A 196 10.16 -16.22 -8.10
CA GLN A 196 9.94 -17.51 -8.76
C GLN A 196 9.79 -17.36 -10.27
N LEU A 197 9.30 -16.20 -10.73
CA LEU A 197 9.04 -15.87 -12.13
C LEU A 197 8.21 -16.94 -12.85
N ASP A 198 7.09 -17.34 -12.26
CA ASP A 198 6.06 -18.14 -12.94
C ASP A 198 5.29 -17.29 -13.97
N LEU A 199 6.02 -16.69 -14.89
CA LEU A 199 5.54 -15.86 -15.99
C LEU A 199 6.06 -16.44 -17.30
N ARG A 200 5.43 -16.08 -18.41
CA ARG A 200 5.82 -16.53 -19.77
C ARG A 200 5.83 -15.36 -20.75
N GLY A 201 6.66 -15.49 -21.77
CA GLY A 201 6.81 -14.48 -22.83
C GLY A 201 7.69 -13.32 -22.41
N ASP A 202 7.32 -12.11 -22.83
CA ASP A 202 8.10 -10.89 -22.62
C ASP A 202 7.97 -10.34 -21.18
N LEU A 203 9.05 -10.41 -20.41
CA LEU A 203 9.12 -9.92 -19.02
C LEU A 203 9.38 -8.40 -18.92
N SER A 204 9.52 -7.69 -20.04
CA SER A 204 9.96 -6.29 -20.07
C SER A 204 9.08 -5.34 -19.27
N GLY A 205 7.76 -5.54 -19.27
CA GLY A 205 6.84 -4.75 -18.47
C GLY A 205 7.02 -4.94 -16.95
N PHE A 206 7.37 -6.15 -16.51
CA PHE A 206 7.61 -6.51 -15.11
C PHE A 206 8.92 -5.88 -14.61
N LEU A 207 10.03 -6.14 -15.31
CA LEU A 207 11.37 -5.62 -14.94
C LEU A 207 11.47 -4.10 -15.02
N SER A 208 10.73 -3.47 -15.94
CA SER A 208 10.68 -2.00 -16.06
C SER A 208 9.94 -1.30 -14.91
N SER A 209 9.23 -2.06 -14.07
CA SER A 209 8.37 -1.53 -13.00
C SER A 209 8.60 -2.22 -11.66
N HIS A 210 9.78 -2.82 -11.47
CA HIS A 210 10.11 -3.56 -10.25
C HIS A 210 9.97 -2.65 -9.00
N PRO A 211 9.47 -3.18 -7.88
CA PRO A 211 9.35 -2.42 -6.64
C PRO A 211 10.70 -1.90 -6.13
N THR A 212 10.65 -1.02 -5.13
CA THR A 212 11.85 -0.50 -4.44
C THR A 212 12.52 -1.53 -3.52
N ALA A 213 11.98 -2.76 -3.45
CA ALA A 213 12.68 -3.86 -2.81
C ALA A 213 13.91 -4.21 -3.68
N PRO A 214 15.08 -4.53 -3.08
CA PRO A 214 16.21 -5.02 -3.85
C PRO A 214 15.81 -6.30 -4.55
N LEU A 215 16.22 -6.41 -5.81
CA LEU A 215 16.15 -7.68 -6.49
C LEU A 215 17.16 -8.64 -5.83
N VAL A 216 16.70 -9.81 -5.40
CA VAL A 216 17.52 -10.85 -4.75
C VAL A 216 17.79 -12.00 -5.70
N SER A 217 16.78 -12.45 -6.44
CA SER A 217 16.90 -13.60 -7.32
C SER A 217 15.89 -13.57 -8.46
N PHE A 218 16.25 -14.27 -9.54
CA PHE A 218 15.37 -14.65 -10.63
C PHE A 218 15.43 -16.15 -10.84
N HIS A 219 14.35 -16.69 -11.42
CA HIS A 219 14.23 -18.10 -11.75
C HIS A 219 13.58 -18.29 -13.13
N HIS A 220 13.67 -19.50 -13.71
CA HIS A 220 13.08 -19.85 -15.00
C HIS A 220 13.48 -18.97 -16.19
N PHE A 221 14.69 -18.39 -16.17
CA PHE A 221 15.16 -17.48 -17.23
C PHE A 221 15.17 -18.11 -18.63
N GLY A 222 15.40 -19.42 -18.71
CA GLY A 222 15.37 -20.19 -19.96
C GLY A 222 13.97 -20.49 -20.50
N SER A 223 12.91 -20.22 -19.73
CA SER A 223 11.51 -20.43 -20.17
C SER A 223 10.82 -19.14 -20.63
N LEU A 224 11.48 -17.99 -20.46
CA LEU A 224 10.99 -16.67 -20.86
C LEU A 224 11.40 -16.35 -22.30
N GLU A 225 11.04 -15.17 -22.81
CA GLU A 225 11.78 -14.57 -23.93
C GLU A 225 13.06 -13.88 -23.40
N PRO A 226 14.13 -13.75 -24.21
CA PRO A 226 15.32 -13.01 -23.79
C PRO A 226 14.96 -11.59 -23.33
N ILE A 227 15.42 -11.20 -22.13
CA ILE A 227 15.01 -9.93 -21.51
C ILE A 227 15.57 -8.68 -22.23
N PHE A 228 16.56 -8.86 -23.09
CA PHE A 228 17.09 -7.82 -23.96
C PHE A 228 16.84 -8.15 -25.43
N PRO A 229 16.40 -7.17 -26.23
CA PRO A 229 16.21 -7.37 -27.67
C PRO A 229 17.53 -7.76 -28.35
N SER A 230 17.44 -8.66 -29.33
CA SER A 230 18.58 -9.13 -30.13
C SER A 230 19.66 -9.89 -29.36
N MET A 231 19.36 -10.39 -28.16
CA MET A 231 20.23 -11.28 -27.38
C MET A 231 19.58 -12.65 -27.18
N ASP A 232 20.40 -13.67 -26.93
CA ASP A 232 19.96 -14.98 -26.44
C ASP A 232 19.80 -14.97 -24.91
N HIS A 233 19.32 -16.06 -24.31
CA HIS A 233 19.17 -16.16 -22.85
C HIS A 233 20.50 -15.98 -22.11
N PRO A 234 21.58 -16.70 -22.47
CA PRO A 234 22.86 -16.54 -21.79
C PRO A 234 23.45 -15.14 -21.94
N GLY A 235 23.35 -14.55 -23.13
CA GLY A 235 23.80 -13.18 -23.41
C GLY A 235 23.02 -12.16 -22.59
N SER A 236 21.71 -12.32 -22.48
CA SER A 236 20.85 -11.43 -21.70
C SER A 236 21.20 -11.42 -20.21
N VAL A 237 21.45 -12.60 -19.63
CA VAL A 237 21.84 -12.72 -18.21
C VAL A 237 23.21 -12.09 -17.97
N ARG A 238 24.20 -12.40 -18.81
CA ARG A 238 25.51 -11.74 -18.71
C ARG A 238 25.41 -10.22 -18.87
N HIS A 239 24.49 -9.74 -19.72
CA HIS A 239 24.32 -8.32 -19.97
C HIS A 239 23.72 -7.57 -18.77
N ILE A 240 22.65 -8.07 -18.14
CA ILE A 240 22.12 -7.45 -16.91
C ILE A 240 23.14 -7.50 -15.77
N MET A 241 23.92 -8.59 -15.68
CA MET A 241 24.96 -8.74 -14.68
C MET A 241 26.11 -7.73 -14.84
N LYS A 242 26.35 -7.16 -16.04
CA LYS A 242 27.31 -6.05 -16.19
C LYS A 242 26.92 -4.84 -15.34
N ALA A 243 25.65 -4.46 -15.36
CA ALA A 243 25.15 -3.35 -14.54
C ALA A 243 25.12 -3.75 -13.06
N ALA A 244 24.66 -4.96 -12.75
CA ALA A 244 24.60 -5.48 -11.38
C ALA A 244 26.00 -5.51 -10.72
N ASN A 245 27.04 -5.90 -11.45
CA ASN A 245 28.42 -5.94 -10.93
C ASN A 245 28.99 -4.55 -10.58
N VAL A 246 28.37 -3.46 -11.03
CA VAL A 246 28.73 -2.09 -10.66
C VAL A 246 27.88 -1.57 -9.50
N ASP A 247 26.57 -1.76 -9.54
CA ASP A 247 25.65 -1.36 -8.46
C ASP A 247 24.43 -2.29 -8.41
N GLN A 248 24.50 -3.36 -7.62
CA GLN A 248 23.35 -4.25 -7.42
C GLN A 248 22.19 -3.56 -6.72
N THR A 249 22.44 -2.55 -5.87
CA THR A 249 21.39 -1.97 -5.03
C THR A 249 20.33 -1.22 -5.84
N ARG A 250 20.71 -0.74 -7.03
CA ARG A 250 19.82 -0.04 -7.98
C ARG A 250 19.29 -0.91 -9.10
N ILE A 251 19.77 -2.14 -9.27
CA ILE A 251 19.36 -2.97 -10.41
C ILE A 251 17.83 -3.10 -10.45
N VAL A 252 17.25 -2.85 -11.62
CA VAL A 252 15.81 -2.79 -11.92
C VAL A 252 14.98 -1.80 -11.07
N GLN A 253 15.60 -1.02 -10.19
CA GLN A 253 14.88 -0.06 -9.35
C GLN A 253 14.26 1.05 -10.21
N GLN A 254 12.96 1.27 -10.03
CA GLN A 254 12.21 2.25 -10.81
C GLN A 254 12.32 3.67 -10.23
N SER A 255 12.86 4.60 -11.01
CA SER A 255 12.94 6.04 -10.76
C SER A 255 12.10 6.81 -11.78
N ILE A 256 11.30 7.79 -11.32
CA ILE A 256 10.32 8.48 -12.18
C ILE A 256 10.55 10.00 -12.17
N CYS A 257 10.77 10.57 -13.35
CA CYS A 257 11.01 12.00 -13.60
C CYS A 257 9.86 12.61 -14.40
N HIS A 258 9.50 13.85 -14.08
CA HIS A 258 8.46 14.59 -14.80
C HIS A 258 9.06 15.83 -15.44
N VAL A 259 9.00 15.91 -16.78
CA VAL A 259 9.45 17.07 -17.56
C VAL A 259 8.22 17.84 -17.99
N ARG A 260 7.81 18.83 -17.16
CA ARG A 260 6.57 19.57 -17.38
C ARG A 260 6.57 20.45 -18.62
N ALA A 261 7.73 20.89 -19.09
CA ALA A 261 7.85 21.73 -20.29
C ALA A 261 7.33 21.02 -21.55
N THR A 262 7.57 19.71 -21.66
CA THR A 262 7.13 18.85 -22.76
C THR A 262 5.96 17.94 -22.38
N SER A 263 5.47 18.04 -21.14
CA SER A 263 4.48 17.11 -20.55
C SER A 263 4.92 15.63 -20.58
N TRP A 264 6.23 15.36 -20.53
CA TRP A 264 6.75 14.00 -20.57
C TRP A 264 6.99 13.39 -19.17
N THR A 265 6.84 12.08 -19.07
CA THR A 265 7.29 11.29 -17.92
C THR A 265 8.38 10.33 -18.34
N PHE A 266 9.51 10.36 -17.64
CA PHE A 266 10.55 9.36 -17.76
C PHE A 266 10.41 8.34 -16.63
N SER A 267 10.52 7.06 -16.94
CA SER A 267 10.59 5.96 -15.98
C SER A 267 11.84 5.16 -16.25
N VAL A 268 12.81 5.26 -15.36
CA VAL A 268 14.11 4.60 -15.43
C VAL A 268 14.07 3.35 -14.56
N SER A 269 14.26 2.17 -15.15
CA SER A 269 14.61 0.93 -14.46
C SER A 269 16.12 0.74 -14.59
N TRP A 270 16.86 1.09 -13.53
CA TRP A 270 18.32 1.23 -13.63
C TRP A 270 18.98 -0.11 -13.99
N GLY A 271 19.92 -0.08 -14.93
CA GLY A 271 20.57 -1.29 -15.48
C GLY A 271 19.68 -2.18 -16.38
N TYR A 272 18.42 -1.80 -16.66
CA TYR A 272 17.53 -2.56 -17.54
C TYR A 272 16.89 -1.74 -18.67
N SER A 273 16.04 -0.76 -18.36
CA SER A 273 15.26 -0.03 -19.37
C SER A 273 14.96 1.41 -18.98
N VAL A 274 14.66 2.26 -19.96
CA VAL A 274 14.08 3.59 -19.76
C VAL A 274 12.86 3.75 -20.66
N HIS A 275 11.77 4.24 -20.07
CA HIS A 275 10.53 4.58 -20.77
C HIS A 275 10.32 6.09 -20.81
N ILE A 276 9.92 6.60 -21.97
CA ILE A 276 9.39 7.95 -22.13
C ILE A 276 7.90 7.87 -22.43
N TYR A 277 7.09 8.58 -21.66
CA TYR A 277 5.66 8.77 -21.91
C TYR A 277 5.41 10.22 -22.31
N GLU A 278 4.69 10.44 -23.41
CA GLU A 278 4.27 11.78 -23.86
C GLU A 278 3.01 12.28 -23.09
N LYS A 279 2.99 11.99 -21.79
CA LYS A 279 1.94 12.37 -20.84
C LYS A 279 2.52 12.35 -19.43
N ILE A 280 2.06 13.27 -18.58
CA ILE A 280 2.37 13.24 -17.15
C ILE A 280 1.56 12.13 -16.49
N PHE A 281 2.26 11.08 -16.03
CA PHE A 281 1.66 9.98 -15.27
C PHE A 281 2.03 10.05 -13.79
N ALA A 282 1.07 9.72 -12.93
CA ALA A 282 1.36 9.55 -11.51
C ALA A 282 2.30 8.36 -11.27
N ARG A 283 3.18 8.49 -10.27
CA ARG A 283 4.10 7.40 -9.86
C ARG A 283 3.34 6.12 -9.50
N SER A 284 2.19 6.23 -8.84
CA SER A 284 1.32 5.09 -8.47
C SER A 284 0.76 4.33 -9.68
N TYR A 285 0.61 5.00 -10.81
CA TYR A 285 0.17 4.38 -12.07
C TYR A 285 1.31 3.64 -12.76
N LEU A 286 2.50 4.26 -12.85
CA LEU A 286 3.67 3.66 -13.52
C LEU A 286 4.33 2.53 -12.74
N LYS A 287 4.10 2.44 -11.42
CA LYS A 287 4.47 1.26 -10.61
C LYS A 287 3.72 -0.02 -11.00
N ARG A 288 2.63 0.09 -11.77
CA ARG A 288 1.91 -1.09 -12.28
C ARG A 288 2.62 -1.55 -13.56
N PRO A 289 3.14 -2.78 -13.60
CA PRO A 289 3.81 -3.29 -14.80
C PRO A 289 2.85 -3.35 -15.97
N ILE A 290 3.38 -3.09 -17.17
CA ILE A 290 2.65 -3.35 -18.42
C ILE A 290 2.57 -4.86 -18.56
N GLU A 291 1.38 -5.38 -18.85
CA GLU A 291 1.16 -6.80 -19.05
C GLU A 291 1.67 -7.25 -20.43
N THR A 292 3.00 -7.31 -20.56
CA THR A 292 3.71 -7.89 -21.72
C THR A 292 3.88 -9.40 -21.59
N PHE A 293 3.77 -9.90 -20.36
CA PHE A 293 3.90 -11.31 -19.97
C PHE A 293 2.53 -11.99 -19.83
N ARG A 294 2.56 -13.30 -19.65
CA ARG A 294 1.39 -14.17 -19.41
C ARG A 294 1.62 -15.04 -18.17
N PRO A 295 0.57 -15.54 -17.49
CA PRO A 295 0.76 -16.42 -16.33
C PRO A 295 1.34 -17.77 -16.76
N TRP A 296 2.12 -18.41 -15.88
CA TRP A 296 2.63 -19.77 -16.08
C TRP A 296 1.53 -20.79 -16.38
N LEU A 297 0.48 -20.75 -15.57
CA LEU A 297 -0.71 -21.58 -15.72
C LEU A 297 -1.86 -20.73 -16.24
N ARG A 298 -2.48 -21.17 -17.34
CA ARG A 298 -3.67 -20.52 -17.90
C ARG A 298 -4.82 -20.57 -16.90
N GLY A 299 -5.59 -19.49 -16.79
CA GLY A 299 -6.71 -19.37 -15.86
C GLY A 299 -7.61 -18.18 -16.19
N ARG A 300 -8.65 -17.99 -15.38
CA ARG A 300 -9.47 -16.77 -15.40
C ARG A 300 -8.93 -15.77 -14.39
N PRO A 301 -9.05 -14.45 -14.64
CA PRO A 301 -8.64 -13.44 -13.67
C PRO A 301 -9.32 -13.57 -12.30
N PRO A 302 -8.67 -13.13 -11.21
CA PRO A 302 -7.34 -12.50 -11.18
C PRO A 302 -6.20 -13.51 -11.45
N LEU A 303 -5.18 -13.08 -12.20
CA LEU A 303 -4.09 -13.96 -12.68
C LEU A 303 -2.80 -13.83 -11.83
N TYR A 304 -2.52 -12.64 -11.33
CA TYR A 304 -1.26 -12.29 -10.68
C TYR A 304 -1.49 -11.80 -9.25
N MET A 305 -0.46 -11.91 -8.42
CA MET A 305 -0.43 -11.38 -7.04
C MET A 305 -0.25 -9.84 -6.99
N PHE A 306 -0.35 -9.17 -8.14
CA PHE A 306 -0.21 -7.72 -8.28
C PHE A 306 -1.07 -7.19 -9.45
N ASN A 307 -1.33 -5.88 -9.43
CA ASN A 307 -2.10 -5.22 -10.49
C ASN A 307 -1.21 -4.87 -11.69
N THR A 308 -1.67 -5.21 -12.88
CA THR A 308 -1.05 -4.84 -14.16
C THR A 308 -1.78 -3.68 -14.81
N ARG A 309 -1.17 -3.13 -15.87
CA ARG A 309 -1.84 -2.24 -16.83
C ARG A 309 -1.73 -2.83 -18.23
N ARG A 310 -2.78 -2.66 -19.03
CA ARG A 310 -2.81 -3.15 -20.41
C ARG A 310 -1.86 -2.36 -21.30
N VAL A 311 -1.37 -3.01 -22.35
CA VAL A 311 -0.65 -2.34 -23.43
C VAL A 311 -1.61 -1.33 -24.10
N SER A 312 -1.28 -0.03 -24.02
CA SER A 312 -2.10 1.03 -24.60
C SER A 312 -1.81 1.20 -26.09
N ARG A 313 -2.85 1.44 -26.89
CA ARG A 313 -2.72 1.84 -28.30
C ARG A 313 -2.72 3.36 -28.48
N ASN A 314 -2.84 4.12 -27.39
CA ASN A 314 -2.82 5.58 -27.42
C ASN A 314 -1.37 6.09 -27.54
N PRO A 315 -1.05 6.94 -28.54
CA PRO A 315 0.30 7.47 -28.74
C PRO A 315 0.82 8.35 -27.57
N CYS A 316 -0.04 8.87 -26.71
CA CYS A 316 0.39 9.61 -25.53
C CYS A 316 0.67 8.70 -24.32
N GLU A 317 0.15 7.47 -24.32
CA GLU A 317 0.19 6.55 -23.17
C GLU A 317 1.10 5.35 -23.36
N ALA A 318 1.32 4.91 -24.60
CA ALA A 318 2.32 3.91 -24.91
C ALA A 318 3.73 4.51 -24.72
N PRO A 319 4.66 3.80 -24.05
CA PRO A 319 6.01 4.30 -23.86
C PRO A 319 6.87 4.16 -25.11
N HIS A 320 7.85 5.05 -25.24
CA HIS A 320 9.05 4.80 -26.04
C HIS A 320 10.01 3.93 -25.21
N TRP A 321 10.42 2.79 -25.75
CA TRP A 321 11.27 1.82 -25.06
C TRP A 321 12.74 2.00 -25.42
N PHE A 322 13.57 2.13 -24.39
CA PHE A 322 15.03 2.13 -24.50
C PHE A 322 15.57 1.05 -23.56
N PHE A 323 16.52 0.25 -24.04
CA PHE A 323 17.11 -0.85 -23.27
C PHE A 323 18.56 -0.55 -22.96
N PHE A 324 19.02 -1.06 -21.81
CA PHE A 324 20.40 -0.93 -21.35
C PHE A 324 21.39 -1.45 -22.40
N ASP A 325 22.39 -0.64 -22.71
CA ASP A 325 23.36 -0.89 -23.77
C ASP A 325 24.80 -0.94 -23.23
N SER A 326 25.21 0.05 -22.44
CA SER A 326 26.55 0.11 -21.85
C SER A 326 26.58 0.83 -20.50
N ILE A 327 27.67 0.64 -19.76
CA ILE A 327 27.93 1.27 -18.47
C ILE A 327 29.37 1.76 -18.43
N GLU A 328 29.56 2.99 -17.97
CA GLU A 328 30.86 3.66 -17.86
C GLU A 328 31.00 4.20 -16.43
N GLN A 329 32.19 4.01 -15.85
CA GLN A 329 32.51 4.56 -14.52
C GLN A 329 33.21 5.90 -14.70
N GLU A 330 32.70 6.94 -14.04
CA GLU A 330 33.29 8.27 -14.01
C GLU A 330 33.83 8.59 -12.61
N ASN A 331 34.55 9.70 -12.44
CA ASN A 331 35.12 10.09 -11.15
C ASN A 331 34.04 10.24 -10.05
N ASP A 332 32.90 10.86 -10.40
CA ASP A 332 31.83 11.23 -9.45
C ASP A 332 30.61 10.29 -9.47
N GLY A 333 30.62 9.26 -10.31
CA GLY A 333 29.41 8.46 -10.54
C GLY A 333 29.59 7.33 -11.54
N VAL A 334 28.45 6.81 -11.99
CA VAL A 334 28.30 5.77 -13.00
C VAL A 334 27.30 6.28 -14.03
N VAL A 335 27.65 6.19 -15.31
CA VAL A 335 26.80 6.54 -16.44
C VAL A 335 26.35 5.28 -17.13
N THR A 336 25.03 5.08 -17.25
CA THR A 336 24.44 3.99 -18.03
C THR A 336 23.80 4.54 -19.31
N SER A 337 24.07 3.90 -20.44
CA SER A 337 23.51 4.26 -21.74
C SER A 337 22.40 3.30 -22.13
N TYR A 338 21.33 3.84 -22.69
CA TYR A 338 20.15 3.10 -23.13
C TYR A 338 19.82 3.46 -24.57
N THR A 339 19.58 2.46 -25.42
CA THR A 339 19.33 2.65 -26.85
C THR A 339 17.97 2.13 -27.27
N ARG A 340 17.36 2.80 -28.26
CA ARG A 340 16.11 2.35 -28.87
C ARG A 340 16.42 1.20 -29.84
N LYS A 341 15.93 0.00 -29.54
CA LYS A 341 16.14 -1.19 -30.40
C LYS A 341 15.06 -1.38 -31.45
N PHE A 342 13.86 -0.84 -31.24
CA PHE A 342 12.75 -0.94 -32.18
C PHE A 342 11.99 0.39 -32.32
N PRO A 343 11.52 0.73 -33.53
CA PRO A 343 10.64 1.86 -33.74
C PRO A 343 9.29 1.60 -33.08
N ARG A 344 8.67 2.67 -32.60
CA ARG A 344 7.39 2.60 -31.91
C ARG A 344 6.22 2.23 -32.84
N ASN A 345 6.37 2.48 -34.14
CA ASN A 345 5.33 2.27 -35.16
C ASN A 345 3.97 2.88 -34.78
N MET A 346 3.99 4.09 -34.20
CA MET A 346 2.81 4.86 -33.82
C MET A 346 2.97 6.30 -34.28
N THR A 347 1.87 7.01 -34.48
CA THR A 347 1.89 8.46 -34.72
C THR A 347 2.32 9.21 -33.46
N SER A 348 2.78 10.46 -33.61
CA SER A 348 3.05 11.35 -32.48
C SER A 348 1.77 11.65 -31.66
N CYS A 349 1.93 11.95 -30.37
CA CYS A 349 0.83 12.42 -29.54
C CYS A 349 0.33 13.80 -30.02
N SER A 350 -0.92 13.88 -30.49
CA SER A 350 -1.50 15.10 -31.07
C SER A 350 -2.07 16.10 -30.04
N PHE A 351 -2.26 15.69 -28.78
CA PHE A 351 -2.99 16.47 -27.77
C PHE A 351 -2.15 17.55 -27.06
N PHE A 352 -0.82 17.50 -27.10
CA PHE A 352 0.06 18.40 -26.32
C PHE A 352 1.13 19.12 -27.16
N GLY A 353 0.83 19.42 -28.42
CA GLY A 353 1.77 20.08 -29.35
C GLY A 353 2.76 19.10 -29.98
N ASN A 354 3.55 19.59 -30.93
CA ASN A 354 4.40 18.79 -31.83
C ASN A 354 5.69 18.22 -31.17
N THR A 355 5.75 18.11 -29.85
CA THR A 355 6.91 17.60 -29.11
C THR A 355 6.82 16.08 -28.97
N SER A 356 7.23 15.37 -30.02
CA SER A 356 7.42 13.92 -30.00
C SER A 356 8.80 13.53 -29.46
N ALA A 357 8.87 12.40 -28.76
CA ALA A 357 10.11 11.76 -28.31
C ALA A 357 10.71 10.80 -29.35
N ASP A 358 10.13 10.71 -30.56
CA ASP A 358 10.64 9.87 -31.66
C ASP A 358 12.07 10.21 -32.10
N PRO A 359 12.51 11.49 -32.18
CA PRO A 359 13.89 11.83 -32.55
C PRO A 359 14.96 11.29 -31.59
N LEU A 360 14.59 11.00 -30.34
CA LEU A 360 15.54 10.46 -29.36
C LEU A 360 15.95 9.03 -29.73
N ALA A 361 17.24 8.84 -29.95
CA ALA A 361 17.89 7.57 -30.27
C ALA A 361 18.50 6.92 -29.02
N SER A 362 19.00 7.72 -28.08
CA SER A 362 19.62 7.22 -26.85
C SER A 362 19.34 8.08 -25.61
N ILE A 363 19.52 7.47 -24.44
CA ILE A 363 19.38 8.11 -23.14
C ILE A 363 20.60 7.75 -22.30
N ARG A 364 21.24 8.73 -21.67
CA ARG A 364 22.30 8.53 -20.69
C ARG A 364 21.77 8.84 -19.31
N VAL A 365 22.01 7.95 -18.35
CA VAL A 365 21.59 8.12 -16.96
C VAL A 365 22.82 8.17 -16.06
N PHE A 366 23.07 9.32 -15.46
CA PHE A 366 24.09 9.50 -14.43
C PHE A 366 23.54 9.13 -13.05
N SER A 367 24.28 8.29 -12.33
CA SER A 367 23.97 7.85 -10.97
C SER A 367 25.17 8.05 -10.04
N PRO A 368 25.01 8.60 -8.82
CA PRO A 368 26.13 8.83 -7.91
C PRO A 368 26.67 7.53 -7.31
N LYS A 369 27.99 7.47 -7.07
CA LYS A 369 28.75 6.27 -6.64
C LYS A 369 28.30 5.63 -5.33
N THR A 370 27.73 6.37 -4.39
CA THR A 370 27.44 5.83 -3.05
C THR A 370 26.13 5.05 -3.01
N PRO A 371 26.15 3.73 -2.71
CA PRO A 371 24.96 3.02 -2.28
C PRO A 371 24.60 3.50 -0.87
N LYS A 372 23.38 4.03 -0.68
CA LYS A 372 22.97 4.56 0.63
C LYS A 372 22.06 3.57 1.38
N PRO A 373 22.35 3.31 2.68
CA PRO A 373 21.42 2.61 3.55
C PRO A 373 20.20 3.50 3.80
N GLY A 374 19.00 2.97 3.52
CA GLY A 374 17.75 3.74 3.57
C GLY A 374 17.27 4.14 2.17
N ARG A 375 16.67 3.17 1.50
CA ARG A 375 16.24 3.16 0.08
C ARG A 375 15.06 4.13 -0.14
N LYS A 376 15.38 5.40 -0.37
CA LYS A 376 14.41 6.47 -0.69
C LYS A 376 14.18 6.51 -2.20
N VAL A 377 12.99 6.97 -2.60
CA VAL A 377 12.69 7.17 -4.02
C VAL A 377 13.60 8.27 -4.57
N GLU A 378 14.42 7.94 -5.58
CA GLU A 378 15.29 8.93 -6.21
C GLU A 378 14.48 9.92 -7.06
N CYS A 379 14.96 11.16 -7.10
CA CYS A 379 14.53 12.18 -8.03
C CYS A 379 15.48 12.21 -9.22
N CYS A 380 15.05 12.88 -10.28
CA CYS A 380 15.87 13.00 -11.47
C CYS A 380 15.57 14.28 -12.23
N ASP A 381 16.63 14.86 -12.76
CA ASP A 381 16.59 16.00 -13.67
C ASP A 381 16.92 15.51 -15.08
N VAL A 382 16.24 16.07 -16.07
CA VAL A 382 16.40 15.68 -17.48
C VAL A 382 16.93 16.90 -18.24
N GLY A 383 18.07 16.72 -18.88
CA GLY A 383 18.64 17.62 -19.88
C GLY A 383 18.66 16.95 -21.25
N TYR A 384 18.95 17.73 -22.28
CA TYR A 384 19.05 17.26 -23.67
C TYR A 384 20.38 17.72 -24.25
N GLU A 385 21.01 16.84 -25.01
CA GLU A 385 22.22 17.11 -25.77
C GLU A 385 21.90 16.87 -27.25
N GLY A 386 21.83 17.97 -28.02
CA GLY A 386 21.29 17.89 -29.38
C GLY A 386 19.79 17.53 -29.39
N ALA A 387 19.38 16.83 -30.44
CA ALA A 387 17.98 16.43 -30.65
C ALA A 387 17.73 14.93 -30.40
N ASP A 388 18.79 14.14 -30.28
CA ASP A 388 18.80 12.68 -30.31
C ASP A 388 19.20 12.03 -28.98
N VAL A 389 19.78 12.79 -28.04
CA VAL A 389 20.25 12.29 -26.74
C VAL A 389 19.56 13.02 -25.57
N ALA A 390 19.01 12.24 -24.64
CA ALA A 390 18.52 12.75 -23.35
C ALA A 390 19.47 12.36 -22.21
N ASN A 391 19.84 13.31 -21.38
CA ASN A 391 20.71 13.13 -20.22
C ASN A 391 19.88 13.21 -18.94
N ILE A 392 19.82 12.12 -18.17
CA ILE A 392 19.09 12.03 -16.90
C ILE A 392 20.09 11.99 -15.76
N ARG A 393 19.96 12.86 -14.77
CA ARG A 393 20.79 12.84 -13.55
C ARG A 393 19.95 12.41 -12.36
N LEU A 394 20.25 11.22 -11.80
CA LEU A 394 19.61 10.75 -10.57
C LEU A 394 20.17 11.50 -9.36
N ARG A 395 19.30 11.89 -8.44
CA ARG A 395 19.66 12.58 -7.20
C ARG A 395 18.75 12.19 -6.04
N ASP A 396 19.26 12.38 -4.83
CA ASP A 396 18.48 12.20 -3.61
C ASP A 396 17.26 13.13 -3.58
N TRP A 397 16.16 12.59 -3.08
CA TRP A 397 14.99 13.39 -2.74
C TRP A 397 15.33 14.29 -1.54
N PHE A 398 15.81 15.50 -1.83
CA PHE A 398 15.79 16.61 -0.89
C PHE A 398 14.49 17.39 -1.12
N PRO A 399 13.53 17.36 -0.17
CA PRO A 399 12.41 18.27 -0.24
C PRO A 399 12.95 19.68 -0.02
N VAL A 400 12.93 20.50 -1.08
CA VAL A 400 13.09 21.96 -1.01
C VAL A 400 12.07 22.59 -0.03
N SER A 401 11.05 21.82 0.39
CA SER A 401 10.06 22.19 1.40
C SER A 401 10.47 21.98 2.86
N LEU A 402 11.64 21.41 3.18
CA LEU A 402 12.02 21.23 4.60
C LEU A 402 12.30 22.56 5.28
N PHE A 403 12.93 23.53 4.60
CA PHE A 403 13.24 24.82 5.22
C PHE A 403 11.98 25.69 5.43
N HIS A 404 11.12 25.81 4.41
CA HIS A 404 9.84 26.51 4.54
C HIS A 404 8.86 25.78 5.46
N GLY A 405 8.84 24.45 5.42
CA GLY A 405 8.05 23.62 6.32
C GLY A 405 8.55 23.71 7.77
N LEU A 406 9.86 23.80 7.99
CA LEU A 406 10.46 24.03 9.30
C LEU A 406 10.15 25.43 9.81
N ILE A 407 10.22 26.46 8.96
CA ILE A 407 9.79 27.82 9.33
C ILE A 407 8.30 27.84 9.70
N LEU A 408 7.43 27.14 8.95
CA LEU A 408 6.01 27.00 9.28
C LEU A 408 5.80 26.27 10.61
N LEU A 409 6.52 25.18 10.85
CA LEU A 409 6.47 24.43 12.12
C LEU A 409 6.95 25.26 13.31
N LEU A 410 8.06 26.00 13.14
CA LEU A 410 8.64 26.84 14.19
C LEU A 410 7.83 28.13 14.42
N SER A 411 7.11 28.61 13.41
CA SER A 411 6.24 29.79 13.53
C SER A 411 4.83 29.46 14.01
N LEU A 412 4.43 28.18 14.02
CA LEU A 412 3.12 27.73 14.48
C LEU A 412 2.76 28.25 15.89
N PRO A 413 3.67 28.21 16.91
CA PRO A 413 3.37 28.80 18.22
C PRO A 413 3.05 30.29 18.14
N ILE A 414 3.78 31.04 17.31
CA ILE A 414 3.59 32.49 17.12
C ILE A 414 2.24 32.77 16.43
N VAL A 415 1.92 32.00 15.39
CA VAL A 415 0.64 32.09 14.67
C VAL A 415 -0.53 31.79 15.61
N ILE A 416 -0.41 30.74 16.43
CA ILE A 416 -1.43 30.36 17.42
C ILE A 416 -1.60 31.46 18.47
N ILE A 417 -0.51 32.01 18.99
CA ILE A 417 -0.57 33.10 19.98
C ILE A 417 -1.26 34.33 19.38
N ALA A 418 -0.89 34.74 18.17
CA ALA A 418 -1.52 35.86 17.48
C ALA A 418 -3.02 35.61 17.21
N TYR A 419 -3.37 34.41 16.77
CA TYR A 419 -4.76 34.01 16.49
C TYR A 419 -5.64 33.97 17.74
N LEU A 420 -5.11 33.47 18.86
CA LEU A 420 -5.88 33.28 20.10
C LEU A 420 -5.95 34.52 20.98
N PHE A 421 -4.84 35.27 21.11
CA PHE A 421 -4.71 36.35 22.09
C PHE A 421 -4.76 37.75 21.47
N VAL A 422 -4.63 37.90 20.14
CA VAL A 422 -4.66 39.21 19.47
C VAL A 422 -5.87 39.33 18.56
N SER A 423 -5.88 38.63 17.42
CA SER A 423 -7.06 38.52 16.56
C SER A 423 -6.91 37.37 15.56
N GLU A 424 -8.04 36.75 15.20
CA GLU A 424 -8.09 35.72 14.16
C GLU A 424 -7.52 36.22 12.82
N ALA A 425 -7.83 37.47 12.45
CA ALA A 425 -7.32 38.09 11.24
C ALA A 425 -5.80 38.20 11.23
N LEU A 426 -5.17 38.55 12.36
CA LEU A 426 -3.71 38.67 12.46
C LEU A 426 -3.02 37.31 12.33
N GLY A 427 -3.56 36.27 12.97
CA GLY A 427 -3.02 34.91 12.84
C GLY A 427 -3.04 34.41 11.39
N ILE A 428 -4.15 34.64 10.68
CA ILE A 428 -4.29 34.28 9.26
C ILE A 428 -3.35 35.12 8.38
N GLN A 429 -3.16 36.41 8.67
CA GLN A 429 -2.21 37.25 7.95
C GLN A 429 -0.77 36.76 8.09
N ILE A 430 -0.34 36.38 9.29
CA ILE A 430 1.00 35.81 9.52
C ILE A 430 1.15 34.51 8.74
N LEU A 431 0.14 33.64 8.78
CA LEU A 431 0.15 32.38 8.02
C LEU A 431 0.23 32.61 6.51
N ILE A 432 -0.55 33.55 5.97
CA ILE A 432 -0.52 33.94 4.55
C ILE A 432 0.87 34.48 4.18
N TYR A 433 1.45 35.35 5.02
CA TYR A 433 2.76 35.93 4.77
C TYR A 433 3.84 34.85 4.69
N ILE A 434 3.90 33.95 5.67
CA ILE A 434 4.89 32.87 5.70
C ILE A 434 4.66 31.87 4.55
N SER A 435 3.41 31.60 4.21
CA SER A 435 3.07 30.60 3.18
C SER A 435 3.25 31.10 1.75
N PHE A 436 3.10 32.40 1.48
CA PHE A 436 3.02 32.92 0.12
C PHE A 436 4.07 33.97 -0.24
N ALA A 437 4.76 34.60 0.72
CA ALA A 437 5.73 35.64 0.41
C ALA A 437 6.81 35.15 -0.57
N GLY A 438 6.93 35.84 -1.70
CA GLY A 438 7.93 35.56 -2.74
C GLY A 438 7.60 34.42 -3.70
N ILE A 439 6.47 33.72 -3.53
CA ILE A 439 6.02 32.65 -4.42
C ILE A 439 5.34 33.24 -5.66
N LYS A 440 5.60 32.68 -6.84
CA LYS A 440 4.92 33.10 -8.08
C LYS A 440 3.44 32.71 -8.02
N ILE A 441 2.54 33.61 -8.44
CA ILE A 441 1.10 33.36 -8.39
C ILE A 441 0.69 32.10 -9.18
N ARG A 442 1.34 31.87 -10.34
CA ARG A 442 1.14 30.67 -11.16
C ARG A 442 1.44 29.37 -10.41
N ASP A 443 2.43 29.37 -9.50
CA ASP A 443 2.78 28.16 -8.74
C ASP A 443 1.73 27.91 -7.63
N ILE A 444 1.19 28.97 -7.03
CA ILE A 444 0.07 28.89 -6.06
C ILE A 444 -1.18 28.32 -6.73
N GLU A 445 -1.55 28.85 -7.90
CA GLU A 445 -2.66 28.35 -8.72
C GLU A 445 -2.48 26.90 -9.16
N LEU A 446 -1.23 26.50 -9.46
CA LEU A 446 -0.92 25.12 -9.83
C LEU A 446 -1.14 24.16 -8.65
N VAL A 447 -0.69 24.54 -7.45
CA VAL A 447 -0.91 23.75 -6.23
C VAL A 447 -2.40 23.69 -5.88
N SER A 448 -3.13 24.79 -6.05
CA SER A 448 -4.57 24.82 -5.76
C SER A 448 -5.42 24.00 -6.72
N ARG A 449 -4.98 23.81 -7.97
CA ARG A 449 -5.63 22.92 -8.94
C ARG A 449 -5.20 21.46 -8.85
N ALA A 450 -3.94 21.19 -8.52
CA ALA A 450 -3.39 19.84 -8.60
C ALA A 450 -3.38 19.08 -7.27
N VAL A 451 -3.24 19.80 -6.14
CA VAL A 451 -2.97 19.20 -4.83
C VAL A 451 -4.15 19.38 -3.89
N LEU A 452 -4.60 20.62 -3.71
CA LEU A 452 -5.66 20.96 -2.75
C LEU A 452 -7.01 20.26 -3.00
N PRO A 453 -7.46 19.97 -4.24
CA PRO A 453 -8.77 19.33 -4.46
C PRO A 453 -8.88 17.97 -3.80
N ARG A 454 -7.78 17.20 -3.74
CA ARG A 454 -7.78 15.91 -3.05
C ARG A 454 -8.03 16.08 -1.56
N PHE A 455 -7.39 17.06 -0.93
CA PHE A 455 -7.55 17.32 0.50
C PHE A 455 -8.95 17.85 0.81
N TYR A 456 -9.41 18.84 0.04
CA TYR A 456 -10.76 19.37 0.22
C TYR A 456 -11.84 18.32 -0.05
N ALA A 457 -11.70 17.48 -1.08
CA ALA A 457 -12.66 16.41 -1.36
C ALA A 457 -12.72 15.36 -0.24
N ALA A 458 -11.59 15.07 0.42
CA ALA A 458 -11.57 14.14 1.55
C ALA A 458 -12.40 14.65 2.75
N ASP A 459 -12.48 15.97 2.90
CA ASP A 459 -13.24 16.62 3.97
C ASP A 459 -14.70 16.92 3.59
N VAL A 460 -15.12 16.60 2.35
CA VAL A 460 -16.50 16.84 1.90
C VAL A 460 -17.43 15.76 2.42
N ARG A 461 -18.31 16.13 3.35
CA ARG A 461 -19.35 15.22 3.83
C ARG A 461 -20.46 15.03 2.78
N LYS A 462 -20.88 13.78 2.62
CA LYS A 462 -21.93 13.37 1.67
C LYS A 462 -23.26 14.10 1.91
N ASP A 463 -23.71 14.20 3.16
CA ASP A 463 -24.97 14.86 3.51
C ASP A 463 -24.96 16.37 3.22
N SER A 464 -23.84 17.03 3.52
CA SER A 464 -23.62 18.44 3.20
C SER A 464 -23.57 18.68 1.69
N PHE A 465 -22.94 17.77 0.95
CA PHE A 465 -22.89 17.85 -0.51
C PHE A 465 -24.26 17.65 -1.17
N GLU A 466 -25.05 16.67 -0.74
CA GLU A 466 -26.39 16.41 -1.28
C GLU A 466 -27.34 17.61 -1.12
N VAL A 467 -27.19 18.35 -0.02
CA VAL A 467 -27.94 19.56 0.24
C VAL A 467 -27.43 20.72 -0.60
N PHE A 468 -26.10 20.91 -0.65
CA PHE A 468 -25.44 21.93 -1.46
C PHE A 468 -25.76 21.78 -2.96
N ASP A 469 -25.77 20.56 -3.49
CA ASP A 469 -26.04 20.26 -4.90
C ASP A 469 -27.48 20.59 -5.32
N LYS A 470 -28.44 20.51 -4.39
CA LYS A 470 -29.85 20.86 -4.62
C LYS A 470 -30.10 22.37 -4.64
N CYS A 471 -29.14 23.20 -4.23
CA CYS A 471 -29.28 24.65 -4.22
C CYS A 471 -29.15 25.25 -5.63
N LYS A 472 -30.06 26.18 -5.98
CA LYS A 472 -30.06 26.85 -7.30
C LYS A 472 -28.89 27.82 -7.50
N ARG A 473 -28.46 28.50 -6.43
CA ARG A 473 -27.31 29.41 -6.40
C ARG A 473 -26.41 29.03 -5.24
N LYS A 474 -25.13 28.80 -5.52
CA LYS A 474 -24.13 28.20 -4.63
C LYS A 474 -22.96 29.15 -4.45
N VAL A 475 -22.89 29.83 -3.31
CA VAL A 475 -21.80 30.75 -2.97
C VAL A 475 -21.05 30.24 -1.75
N VAL A 476 -19.73 30.11 -1.87
CA VAL A 476 -18.85 29.68 -0.77
C VAL A 476 -18.17 30.89 -0.16
N VAL A 477 -18.24 31.03 1.16
CA VAL A 477 -17.61 32.14 1.90
C VAL A 477 -16.51 31.59 2.79
N THR A 478 -15.27 32.01 2.57
CA THR A 478 -14.08 31.44 3.25
C THR A 478 -13.12 32.52 3.74
N ALA A 479 -12.42 32.24 4.84
CA ALA A 479 -11.31 33.10 5.29
C ALA A 479 -10.02 32.83 4.50
N ASN A 480 -9.93 31.70 3.79
CA ASN A 480 -8.76 31.32 3.02
C ASN A 480 -8.59 32.19 1.76
N PRO A 481 -7.36 32.28 1.22
CA PRO A 481 -7.11 32.92 -0.07
C PRO A 481 -8.00 32.35 -1.19
N ILE A 482 -8.67 33.22 -1.96
CA ILE A 482 -9.56 32.82 -3.07
C ILE A 482 -8.83 31.87 -4.03
N VAL A 483 -7.59 32.20 -4.39
CA VAL A 483 -6.74 31.41 -5.31
C VAL A 483 -6.54 29.95 -4.88
N MET A 484 -6.66 29.64 -3.58
CA MET A 484 -6.55 28.27 -3.07
C MET A 484 -7.84 27.48 -3.20
N VAL A 485 -8.98 28.14 -3.00
CA VAL A 485 -10.28 27.48 -2.80
C VAL A 485 -11.13 27.50 -4.07
N GLU A 486 -11.02 28.57 -4.86
CA GLU A 486 -11.85 28.79 -6.04
C GLU A 486 -11.80 27.65 -7.07
N PRO A 487 -10.63 27.09 -7.44
CA PRO A 487 -10.60 25.98 -8.39
C PRO A 487 -11.36 24.75 -7.89
N PHE A 488 -11.24 24.42 -6.61
CA PHE A 488 -11.99 23.30 -6.05
C PHE A 488 -13.49 23.56 -6.04
N VAL A 489 -13.91 24.75 -5.61
CA VAL A 489 -15.34 25.10 -5.54
C VAL A 489 -15.98 25.07 -6.92
N LYS A 490 -15.34 25.68 -7.93
CA LYS A 490 -15.90 25.75 -9.29
C LYS A 490 -15.79 24.43 -10.04
N ASP A 491 -14.62 23.82 -10.04
CA ASP A 491 -14.34 22.68 -10.92
C ASP A 491 -14.82 21.34 -10.32
N TYR A 492 -15.00 21.25 -8.99
CA TYR A 492 -15.36 19.99 -8.30
C TYR A 492 -16.65 20.07 -7.47
N LEU A 493 -16.89 21.13 -6.71
CA LEU A 493 -18.14 21.27 -5.93
C LEU A 493 -19.32 21.82 -6.75
N GLY A 494 -19.04 22.38 -7.93
CA GLY A 494 -20.06 23.02 -8.77
C GLY A 494 -20.63 24.30 -8.15
N GLY A 495 -19.83 25.03 -7.36
CA GLY A 495 -20.21 26.33 -6.81
C GLY A 495 -20.04 27.47 -7.83
N ASP A 496 -20.91 28.46 -7.76
CA ASP A 496 -20.96 29.57 -8.74
C ASP A 496 -19.93 30.66 -8.40
N LYS A 497 -19.69 30.90 -7.11
CA LYS A 497 -18.85 32.01 -6.64
C LYS A 497 -18.16 31.71 -5.31
N VAL A 498 -16.96 32.26 -5.14
CA VAL A 498 -16.22 32.25 -3.87
C VAL A 498 -16.02 33.68 -3.38
N LEU A 499 -16.45 33.96 -2.16
CA LEU A 499 -16.09 35.17 -1.41
C LEU A 499 -14.98 34.78 -0.44
N GLY A 500 -13.79 35.34 -0.59
CA GLY A 500 -12.66 34.99 0.26
C GLY A 500 -11.62 36.09 0.41
N THR A 501 -10.53 35.76 1.11
CA THR A 501 -9.41 36.68 1.30
C THR A 501 -8.63 36.83 -0.01
N GLU A 502 -8.29 38.06 -0.41
CA GLU A 502 -7.43 38.31 -1.57
C GLU A 502 -5.98 38.56 -1.15
N ILE A 503 -5.04 37.84 -1.76
CA ILE A 503 -3.61 38.09 -1.57
C ILE A 503 -3.12 39.20 -2.50
N GLU A 504 -2.17 39.99 -2.01
CA GLU A 504 -1.51 41.02 -2.80
C GLU A 504 -0.39 40.41 -3.66
N VAL A 505 -0.35 40.80 -4.94
CA VAL A 505 0.61 40.31 -5.93
C VAL A 505 1.35 41.50 -6.52
N ASN A 506 2.68 41.43 -6.56
CA ASN A 506 3.49 42.45 -7.19
C ASN A 506 3.34 42.35 -8.72
N PRO A 507 2.82 43.38 -9.40
CA PRO A 507 2.48 43.31 -10.83
C PRO A 507 3.70 43.21 -11.75
N LYS A 508 4.90 43.62 -11.30
CA LYS A 508 6.13 43.52 -12.10
C LYS A 508 6.76 42.13 -12.05
N THR A 509 6.66 41.45 -10.91
CA THR A 509 7.33 40.16 -10.69
C THR A 509 6.37 38.97 -10.73
N MET A 510 5.06 39.22 -10.69
CA MET A 510 3.99 38.21 -10.60
C MET A 510 4.16 37.28 -9.37
N LYS A 511 4.79 37.80 -8.31
CA LYS A 511 4.98 37.11 -7.04
C LYS A 511 4.03 37.66 -5.98
N ALA A 512 3.51 36.78 -5.14
CA ALA A 512 2.75 37.17 -3.95
C ALA A 512 3.67 37.90 -2.98
N THR A 513 3.21 39.04 -2.45
CA THR A 513 3.98 39.83 -1.47
C THR A 513 3.93 39.22 -0.08
N GLY A 514 2.97 38.31 0.16
CA GLY A 514 2.65 37.76 1.47
C GLY A 514 1.60 38.59 2.23
N PHE A 515 1.24 39.77 1.74
CA PHE A 515 0.18 40.60 2.34
C PHE A 515 -1.18 40.34 1.71
N VAL A 516 -2.24 40.81 2.36
CA VAL A 516 -3.63 40.71 1.89
C VAL A 516 -4.13 42.07 1.41
N LYS A 517 -4.95 42.09 0.36
CA LYS A 517 -5.58 43.32 -0.12
C LYS A 517 -6.66 43.81 0.85
N LYS A 518 -6.96 45.11 0.81
CA LYS A 518 -8.11 45.68 1.55
C LYS A 518 -9.42 45.04 1.06
N PRO A 519 -10.37 44.71 1.95
CA PRO A 519 -10.46 45.13 3.35
C PRO A 519 -9.67 44.28 4.37
N GLY A 520 -9.03 43.18 3.95
CA GLY A 520 -8.25 42.30 4.82
C GLY A 520 -8.74 40.84 4.80
N VAL A 521 -8.44 40.09 5.85
CA VAL A 521 -8.87 38.68 5.98
C VAL A 521 -10.38 38.62 6.21
N LEU A 522 -11.06 37.74 5.48
CA LEU A 522 -12.53 37.66 5.48
C LEU A 522 -13.08 36.86 6.68
N VAL A 523 -13.01 37.46 7.87
CA VAL A 523 -13.50 36.92 9.15
C VAL A 523 -14.38 37.94 9.89
N GLY A 524 -15.16 37.48 10.88
CA GLY A 524 -16.02 38.35 11.70
C GLY A 524 -16.91 39.30 10.90
N ASP A 525 -16.81 40.60 11.19
CA ASP A 525 -17.61 41.65 10.55
C ASP A 525 -17.35 41.77 9.04
N LEU A 526 -16.12 41.53 8.57
CA LEU A 526 -15.82 41.57 7.14
C LEU A 526 -16.52 40.43 6.39
N LYS A 527 -16.60 39.24 7.00
CA LYS A 527 -17.36 38.11 6.45
C LYS A 527 -18.85 38.43 6.39
N ARG A 528 -19.40 39.06 7.44
CA ARG A 528 -20.79 39.55 7.46
C ARG A 528 -21.06 40.57 6.37
N LEU A 529 -20.19 41.58 6.23
CA LEU A 529 -20.32 42.63 5.22
C LEU A 529 -20.22 42.08 3.79
N ALA A 530 -19.35 41.10 3.53
CA ALA A 530 -19.26 40.46 2.22
C ALA A 530 -20.53 39.70 1.85
N ILE A 531 -21.15 39.01 2.82
CA ILE A 531 -22.44 38.32 2.62
C ILE A 531 -23.54 39.36 2.36
N LEU A 532 -23.64 40.41 3.17
CA LEU A 532 -24.63 41.47 2.99
C LEU A 532 -24.47 42.19 1.65
N LYS A 533 -23.23 42.37 1.18
CA LYS A 533 -22.97 42.97 -0.14
C LYS A 533 -23.37 42.04 -1.29
N GLU A 534 -23.20 40.72 -1.14
CA GLU A 534 -23.52 39.74 -2.19
C GLU A 534 -25.03 39.45 -2.31
N PHE A 535 -25.74 39.47 -1.18
CA PHE A 535 -27.14 39.04 -1.10
C PHE A 535 -28.13 40.17 -0.75
N GLY A 536 -27.66 41.34 -0.30
CA GLY A 536 -28.54 42.46 0.04
C GLY A 536 -29.48 42.13 1.21
N GLU A 537 -30.78 42.37 1.03
CA GLU A 537 -31.84 42.00 1.99
C GLU A 537 -32.37 40.56 1.79
N GLU A 538 -31.98 39.87 0.71
CA GLU A 538 -32.38 38.48 0.48
C GLU A 538 -31.55 37.54 1.39
N SER A 539 -32.18 36.95 2.39
CA SER A 539 -31.53 35.94 3.24
C SER A 539 -31.38 34.63 2.46
N PRO A 540 -30.22 33.94 2.53
CA PRO A 540 -30.08 32.62 1.91
C PRO A 540 -31.08 31.63 2.51
N ASP A 541 -31.80 30.91 1.65
CA ASP A 541 -32.80 29.89 2.05
C ASP A 541 -32.21 28.80 2.96
N LEU A 542 -30.91 28.56 2.83
CA LEU A 542 -30.18 27.61 3.64
C LEU A 542 -28.76 28.10 3.92
N LYS A 543 -28.37 28.09 5.21
CA LYS A 543 -27.02 28.40 5.66
C LYS A 543 -26.34 27.13 6.17
N MET A 544 -25.48 26.55 5.34
CA MET A 544 -24.55 25.52 5.79
C MET A 544 -23.22 26.14 6.23
N PHE A 545 -22.82 25.87 7.46
CA PHE A 545 -21.49 26.25 7.95
C PHE A 545 -20.51 25.10 7.69
N TYR A 546 -19.59 25.31 6.74
CA TYR A 546 -18.30 24.62 6.75
C TYR A 546 -17.41 25.39 7.71
N ASP A 547 -17.48 25.05 9.00
CA ASP A 547 -16.58 25.65 9.98
C ASP A 547 -15.41 24.70 10.24
N GLY A 548 -14.26 25.07 9.67
CA GLY A 548 -12.98 24.61 10.16
C GLY A 548 -12.75 25.21 11.53
N HIS A 549 -13.18 24.47 12.56
CA HIS A 549 -12.97 24.69 14.00
C HIS A 549 -13.62 25.92 14.65
N GLU A 550 -14.60 25.66 15.53
CA GLU A 550 -14.96 26.58 16.61
C GLU A 550 -14.43 26.09 17.97
N LYS A 551 -13.97 27.07 18.76
CA LYS A 551 -13.22 26.97 20.02
C LYS A 551 -14.07 26.40 21.16
N THR A 552 -13.56 25.42 21.91
CA THR A 552 -13.57 25.46 23.39
C THR A 552 -12.40 24.65 24.01
N TYR A 553 -11.39 25.42 24.45
CA TYR A 553 -10.50 25.27 25.61
C TYR A 553 -10.16 23.87 26.21
N TYR A 554 -8.97 23.39 25.79
CA TYR A 554 -7.95 22.61 26.52
C TYR A 554 -8.15 21.14 26.96
N ARG A 555 -7.21 20.34 26.42
CA ARG A 555 -6.62 19.03 26.83
C ARG A 555 -7.36 17.77 26.34
N PHE A 556 -6.74 16.81 25.66
CA PHE A 556 -5.33 16.51 25.40
C PHE A 556 -5.24 15.56 24.17
N ILE A 557 -4.40 15.91 23.19
CA ILE A 557 -3.50 15.02 22.43
C ILE A 557 -4.08 13.92 21.51
N LEU A 558 -3.66 14.03 20.24
CA LEU A 558 -3.68 13.07 19.11
C LEU A 558 -4.89 13.11 18.15
N GLU A 559 -4.52 13.19 16.87
CA GLU A 559 -5.24 12.93 15.62
C GLU A 559 -6.78 12.93 15.66
N LYS A 560 -7.41 13.69 14.75
CA LYS A 560 -8.83 13.51 14.42
C LYS A 560 -9.02 12.13 13.78
N ASP A 561 -9.06 11.11 14.62
CA ASP A 561 -9.51 9.79 14.28
C ASP A 561 -11.01 9.87 14.02
N SER A 562 -11.43 9.58 12.79
CA SER A 562 -12.85 9.50 12.44
C SER A 562 -13.58 8.49 13.33
N CYS A 563 -12.87 7.51 13.90
CA CYS A 563 -13.40 6.59 14.90
C CYS A 563 -13.74 7.32 16.21
N LEU A 564 -12.90 8.26 16.67
CA LEU A 564 -13.13 9.01 17.91
C LEU A 564 -14.35 9.94 17.80
N GLU A 565 -14.59 10.55 16.63
CA GLU A 565 -15.77 11.39 16.41
C GLU A 565 -17.07 10.56 16.37
N VAL A 566 -17.05 9.38 15.73
CA VAL A 566 -18.20 8.46 15.72
C VAL A 566 -18.50 7.96 17.13
N VAL A 567 -17.47 7.56 17.88
CA VAL A 567 -17.60 7.13 19.28
C VAL A 567 -18.10 8.30 20.14
N TYR A 568 -17.53 9.49 20.02
CA TYR A 568 -17.95 10.66 20.79
C TYR A 568 -19.42 11.01 20.53
N ARG A 569 -19.85 11.07 19.26
CA ARG A 569 -21.25 11.34 18.91
C ARG A 569 -22.20 10.27 19.41
N MET A 570 -21.80 9.01 19.32
CA MET A 570 -22.62 7.90 19.79
C MET A 570 -22.79 7.94 21.31
N TYR A 571 -21.72 8.16 22.06
CA TYR A 571 -21.77 8.31 23.51
C TYR A 571 -22.51 9.58 23.94
N TRP A 572 -22.35 10.68 23.22
CA TRP A 572 -23.10 11.92 23.44
C TRP A 572 -24.61 11.69 23.24
N LEU A 573 -25.00 11.00 22.17
CA LEU A 573 -26.41 10.64 21.91
C LEU A 573 -26.96 9.70 22.99
N CYS A 574 -26.21 8.66 23.36
CA CYS A 574 -26.59 7.75 24.45
C CYS A 574 -26.82 8.53 25.74
N TYR A 575 -25.87 9.37 26.15
CA TYR A 575 -26.01 10.21 27.34
C TYR A 575 -27.26 11.09 27.30
N HIS A 576 -27.54 11.74 26.15
CA HIS A 576 -28.72 12.59 26.01
C HIS A 576 -30.02 11.81 26.09
N ILE A 577 -30.08 10.60 25.54
CA ILE A 577 -31.23 9.70 25.65
C ILE A 577 -31.42 9.23 27.08
N HIS A 578 -30.35 8.76 27.74
CA HIS A 578 -30.40 8.20 29.09
C HIS A 578 -30.75 9.25 30.14
N THR A 579 -30.42 10.52 29.89
CA THR A 579 -30.72 11.66 30.78
C THR A 579 -31.91 12.50 30.31
N TYR A 580 -32.58 12.12 29.21
CA TYR A 580 -33.67 12.91 28.67
C TYR A 580 -34.86 12.94 29.62
N LYS A 581 -35.33 14.14 29.98
CA LYS A 581 -36.42 14.30 30.97
C LYS A 581 -37.78 13.91 30.42
N LYS A 582 -38.01 14.00 29.11
CA LYS A 582 -39.28 13.56 28.51
C LYS A 582 -39.29 12.04 28.46
N THR A 583 -40.44 11.47 28.80
CA THR A 583 -40.62 10.00 28.75
C THR A 583 -40.43 9.50 27.33
N GLN A 584 -39.49 8.57 27.15
CA GLN A 584 -39.20 7.91 25.88
C GLN A 584 -39.66 6.45 25.92
N VAL A 585 -40.09 5.96 24.76
CA VAL A 585 -40.56 4.58 24.58
C VAL A 585 -39.78 3.97 23.42
N SER A 586 -39.02 2.90 23.66
CA SER A 586 -38.38 2.12 22.58
C SER A 586 -39.27 0.94 22.19
N LEU A 587 -39.53 0.80 20.89
CA LEU A 587 -40.25 -0.35 20.33
C LEU A 587 -39.27 -1.21 19.54
N VAL A 588 -39.03 -2.43 20.01
CA VAL A 588 -38.06 -3.35 19.42
C VAL A 588 -38.79 -4.56 18.88
N ASN A 589 -38.83 -4.65 17.55
CA ASN A 589 -39.47 -5.75 16.82
C ASN A 589 -38.49 -6.31 15.79
N GLY A 590 -37.35 -6.82 16.28
CA GLY A 590 -36.25 -7.29 15.46
C GLY A 590 -34.91 -7.26 16.21
N ILE A 591 -33.82 -7.14 15.46
CA ILE A 591 -32.47 -7.20 16.03
C ILE A 591 -32.10 -5.86 16.69
N SER A 592 -31.61 -5.92 17.94
CA SER A 592 -31.08 -4.77 18.67
C SER A 592 -29.72 -5.14 19.27
N MET A 593 -28.63 -4.69 18.67
CA MET A 593 -27.27 -5.07 19.06
C MET A 593 -26.36 -3.86 19.21
N GLY A 594 -25.43 -3.94 20.17
CA GLY A 594 -24.44 -2.90 20.46
C GLY A 594 -25.04 -1.51 20.59
N GLY A 595 -24.70 -0.61 19.67
CA GLY A 595 -25.26 0.73 19.61
C GLY A 595 -26.79 0.81 19.52
N GLY A 596 -27.48 -0.17 18.92
CA GLY A 596 -28.95 -0.22 18.94
C GLY A 596 -29.52 -0.58 20.30
N ALA A 597 -28.79 -1.40 21.06
CA ALA A 597 -29.17 -1.84 22.39
C ALA A 597 -29.09 -0.69 23.42
N SER A 598 -28.15 0.24 23.25
CA SER A 598 -27.99 1.40 24.15
C SER A 598 -29.09 2.44 23.98
N LEU A 599 -29.79 2.40 22.85
CA LEU A 599 -30.96 3.25 22.58
C LEU A 599 -32.25 2.67 23.17
N MET A 600 -32.25 1.43 23.71
CA MET A 600 -33.46 0.80 24.25
C MET A 600 -33.39 0.48 25.74
N VAL A 601 -32.31 -0.17 26.22
CA VAL A 601 -32.22 -0.68 27.59
C VAL A 601 -32.40 0.39 28.68
N PRO A 602 -31.84 1.61 28.54
CA PRO A 602 -31.97 2.65 29.55
C PRO A 602 -33.22 3.52 29.40
N MET A 603 -34.06 3.28 28.38
CA MET A 603 -35.32 4.00 28.23
C MET A 603 -36.33 3.55 29.29
N LYS A 604 -37.12 4.51 29.79
CA LYS A 604 -38.14 4.27 30.82
C LYS A 604 -39.18 3.22 30.42
N PHE A 605 -39.49 3.13 29.13
CA PHE A 605 -40.32 2.07 28.57
C PHE A 605 -39.60 1.43 27.39
N SER A 606 -39.16 0.19 27.58
CA SER A 606 -38.65 -0.65 26.49
C SER A 606 -39.59 -1.82 26.24
N VAL A 607 -40.22 -1.82 25.06
CA VAL A 607 -41.21 -2.80 24.63
C VAL A 607 -40.58 -3.69 23.56
N VAL A 608 -40.51 -4.99 23.84
CA VAL A 608 -39.89 -6.01 22.98
C VAL A 608 -40.93 -7.03 22.51
N THR A 609 -40.73 -7.60 21.34
CA THR A 609 -41.59 -8.67 20.78
C THR A 609 -40.89 -10.03 20.75
N GLU A 610 -41.59 -11.10 20.37
CA GLU A 610 -41.02 -12.43 20.11
C GLU A 610 -39.96 -12.43 19.01
N LYS A 611 -39.92 -11.42 18.15
CA LYS A 611 -38.92 -11.26 17.08
C LYS A 611 -37.64 -10.57 17.58
N THR A 612 -37.61 -10.14 18.83
CA THR A 612 -36.47 -9.42 19.38
C THR A 612 -35.28 -10.34 19.56
N VAL A 613 -34.14 -9.93 19.02
CA VAL A 613 -32.85 -10.57 19.26
C VAL A 613 -31.88 -9.50 19.75
N PHE A 614 -31.47 -9.62 21.00
CA PHE A 614 -30.52 -8.73 21.64
C PHE A 614 -29.14 -9.37 21.74
N ALA A 615 -28.08 -8.59 21.55
CA ALA A 615 -26.72 -8.98 21.89
C ALA A 615 -25.79 -7.76 22.04
N THR A 616 -24.70 -7.95 22.78
CA THR A 616 -23.54 -7.04 22.83
C THR A 616 -22.31 -7.78 22.30
N PRO A 617 -22.19 -7.92 20.96
CA PRO A 617 -21.17 -8.78 20.34
C PRO A 617 -19.80 -8.08 20.21
N GLU A 618 -19.54 -6.98 20.90
CA GLU A 618 -18.35 -6.14 20.71
C GLU A 618 -17.05 -6.95 20.90
N ALA A 619 -17.00 -7.87 21.87
CA ALA A 619 -15.85 -8.73 22.11
C ALA A 619 -15.50 -9.60 20.88
N SER A 620 -16.50 -10.03 20.10
CA SER A 620 -16.29 -10.86 18.90
C SER A 620 -15.68 -10.10 17.73
N ILE A 621 -15.75 -8.76 17.74
CA ILE A 621 -15.13 -7.89 16.73
C ILE A 621 -13.87 -7.18 17.27
N GLY A 622 -13.33 -7.65 18.39
CA GLY A 622 -12.13 -7.06 19.01
C GLY A 622 -12.38 -5.72 19.70
N PHE A 623 -13.60 -5.46 20.14
CA PHE A 623 -14.02 -4.22 20.78
C PHE A 623 -14.54 -4.47 22.21
N HIS A 624 -14.51 -3.45 23.07
CA HIS A 624 -15.08 -3.55 24.42
C HIS A 624 -16.58 -3.22 24.39
N THR A 625 -17.34 -3.61 25.42
CA THR A 625 -18.76 -3.27 25.51
C THR A 625 -18.95 -1.76 25.55
N ASP A 626 -19.45 -1.20 24.46
CA ASP A 626 -19.53 0.23 24.24
C ASP A 626 -20.88 0.82 24.68
N CYS A 627 -21.12 2.11 24.38
CA CYS A 627 -22.40 2.79 24.57
C CYS A 627 -23.03 2.68 25.98
N GLY A 628 -22.19 2.55 27.02
CA GLY A 628 -22.62 2.47 28.42
C GLY A 628 -22.91 1.05 28.92
N PHE A 629 -22.73 0.00 28.11
CA PHE A 629 -23.01 -1.37 28.54
C PHE A 629 -22.08 -1.89 29.64
N SER A 630 -20.86 -1.35 29.78
CA SER A 630 -20.02 -1.64 30.96
C SER A 630 -20.70 -1.24 32.27
N TYR A 631 -21.51 -0.17 32.28
CA TYR A 631 -22.30 0.25 33.44
C TYR A 631 -23.55 -0.60 33.64
N ILE A 632 -24.24 -0.95 32.55
CA ILE A 632 -25.50 -1.72 32.58
C ILE A 632 -25.22 -3.18 32.96
N HIS A 633 -24.23 -3.82 32.33
CA HIS A 633 -23.86 -5.21 32.59
C HIS A 633 -23.37 -5.44 34.01
N SER A 634 -22.58 -4.51 34.57
CA SER A 634 -22.11 -4.62 35.96
C SER A 634 -23.21 -4.56 37.02
N ARG A 635 -24.46 -4.25 36.63
CA ARG A 635 -25.63 -4.21 37.51
C ARG A 635 -26.60 -5.36 37.28
N LEU A 636 -26.31 -6.25 36.34
CA LEU A 636 -27.05 -7.49 36.21
C LEU A 636 -26.73 -8.44 37.38
N PRO A 637 -27.68 -9.29 37.77
CA PRO A 637 -27.47 -10.22 38.87
C PRO A 637 -26.37 -11.25 38.54
N GLY A 638 -25.50 -11.52 39.53
CA GLY A 638 -24.42 -12.49 39.41
C GLY A 638 -23.39 -12.14 38.33
N HIS A 639 -22.92 -13.15 37.60
CA HIS A 639 -21.96 -13.00 36.50
C HIS A 639 -22.62 -12.88 35.12
N LEU A 640 -23.93 -12.62 35.07
CA LEU A 640 -24.67 -12.59 33.81
C LEU A 640 -24.18 -11.48 32.88
N GLY A 641 -23.88 -10.30 33.42
CA GLY A 641 -23.35 -9.19 32.63
C GLY A 641 -21.96 -9.48 32.05
N GLU A 642 -21.08 -10.12 32.83
CA GLU A 642 -19.75 -10.55 32.37
C GLU A 642 -19.88 -11.61 31.27
N PHE A 643 -20.77 -12.58 31.44
CA PHE A 643 -21.05 -13.60 30.43
C PHE A 643 -21.54 -12.98 29.12
N LEU A 644 -22.54 -12.09 29.16
CA LEU A 644 -23.07 -11.42 27.97
C LEU A 644 -22.02 -10.56 27.27
N ALA A 645 -21.21 -9.83 28.04
CA ALA A 645 -20.13 -8.98 27.53
C ALA A 645 -19.01 -9.78 26.84
N LEU A 646 -18.60 -10.90 27.43
CA LEU A 646 -17.46 -11.69 26.96
C LEU A 646 -17.83 -12.68 25.86
N THR A 647 -19.03 -13.25 25.88
CA THR A 647 -19.44 -14.28 24.89
C THR A 647 -20.25 -13.70 23.74
N GLY A 648 -20.82 -12.50 23.88
CA GLY A 648 -21.76 -11.93 22.90
C GLY A 648 -23.04 -12.76 22.75
N ALA A 649 -23.40 -13.54 23.79
CA ALA A 649 -24.59 -14.38 23.78
C ALA A 649 -25.87 -13.58 23.50
N ARG A 650 -26.80 -14.22 22.80
CA ARG A 650 -28.05 -13.58 22.35
C ARG A 650 -29.17 -13.84 23.34
N LEU A 651 -29.99 -12.82 23.58
CA LEU A 651 -31.23 -12.92 24.35
C LEU A 651 -32.44 -12.65 23.45
N ASN A 652 -33.50 -13.43 23.62
CA ASN A 652 -34.79 -13.15 23.00
C ASN A 652 -35.62 -12.14 23.82
N GLY A 653 -36.73 -11.65 23.27
CA GLY A 653 -37.60 -10.66 23.93
C GLY A 653 -38.05 -11.03 25.35
N LYS A 654 -38.36 -12.30 25.61
CA LYS A 654 -38.80 -12.72 26.96
C LYS A 654 -37.65 -12.75 27.95
N GLU A 655 -36.49 -13.23 27.50
CA GLU A 655 -35.26 -13.27 28.30
C GLU A 655 -34.80 -11.86 28.66
N LEU A 656 -34.88 -10.89 27.73
CA LEU A 656 -34.60 -9.47 27.97
C LEU A 656 -35.42 -8.87 29.11
N VAL A 657 -36.72 -9.20 29.17
CA VAL A 657 -37.59 -8.75 30.27
C VAL A 657 -37.22 -9.46 31.56
N ALA A 658 -36.92 -10.76 31.52
CA ALA A 658 -36.54 -11.54 32.69
C ALA A 658 -35.24 -11.04 33.34
N VAL A 659 -34.28 -10.58 32.54
CA VAL A 659 -33.00 -10.03 33.04
C VAL A 659 -33.09 -8.54 33.39
N GLY A 660 -34.26 -7.92 33.26
CA GLY A 660 -34.50 -6.52 33.60
C GLY A 660 -33.94 -5.50 32.60
N MET A 661 -33.61 -5.92 31.38
CA MET A 661 -33.11 -5.06 30.30
C MET A 661 -34.19 -4.57 29.35
N ALA A 662 -35.40 -5.16 29.42
CA ALA A 662 -36.60 -4.63 28.80
C ALA A 662 -37.73 -4.57 29.84
N THR A 663 -38.69 -3.68 29.63
CA THR A 663 -39.76 -3.46 30.60
C THR A 663 -41.03 -4.25 30.28
N HIS A 664 -41.33 -4.44 28.99
CA HIS A 664 -42.59 -5.04 28.55
C HIS A 664 -42.33 -5.97 27.36
N PHE A 665 -43.01 -7.11 27.36
CA PHE A 665 -43.07 -8.02 26.22
C PHE A 665 -44.47 -7.97 25.61
N VAL A 666 -44.57 -7.74 24.29
CA VAL A 666 -45.84 -7.69 23.56
C VAL A 666 -45.75 -8.57 22.31
N PRO A 667 -46.72 -9.46 22.04
CA PRO A 667 -46.76 -10.25 20.81
C PRO A 667 -46.77 -9.36 19.55
N SER A 668 -45.99 -9.73 18.52
CA SER A 668 -45.95 -8.98 17.27
C SER A 668 -47.26 -9.15 16.51
N ALA A 669 -47.95 -8.03 16.27
CA ALA A 669 -49.15 -7.97 15.44
C ALA A 669 -49.03 -6.82 14.43
N PRO A 670 -49.74 -6.85 13.29
CA PRO A 670 -49.68 -5.80 12.27
C PRO A 670 -50.04 -4.39 12.81
N TRP A 671 -50.82 -4.35 13.88
CA TRP A 671 -51.30 -3.17 14.60
C TRP A 671 -50.49 -2.86 15.88
N LEU A 672 -49.23 -3.30 15.98
CA LEU A 672 -48.38 -3.09 17.16
C LEU A 672 -48.40 -1.61 17.63
N ILE A 673 -48.31 -0.67 16.69
CA ILE A 673 -48.33 0.78 16.97
C ILE A 673 -49.70 1.21 17.56
N SER A 674 -50.82 0.72 17.04
CA SER A 674 -52.16 1.08 17.53
C SER A 674 -52.53 0.41 18.86
N CYS A 675 -51.92 -0.72 19.22
CA CYS A 675 -52.04 -1.32 20.55
C CYS A 675 -51.19 -0.60 21.62
N ILE A 676 -50.14 0.12 21.22
CA ILE A 676 -49.24 0.85 22.13
C ILE A 676 -49.78 2.24 22.47
N ILE A 677 -50.59 2.86 21.61
CA ILE A 677 -51.21 4.18 21.87
C ILE A 677 -52.02 4.19 23.19
N PRO A 678 -52.91 3.21 23.47
CA PRO A 678 -53.61 3.15 24.76
C PRO A 678 -52.68 2.93 25.96
N PHE A 679 -51.55 2.24 25.78
CA PHE A 679 -50.54 2.02 26.82
C PHE A 679 -49.77 3.32 27.13
N ILE A 680 -49.41 4.07 26.09
CA ILE A 680 -48.80 5.41 26.19
C ILE A 680 -49.77 6.37 26.89
N ASP A 681 -51.04 6.40 26.48
CA ASP A 681 -52.08 7.26 27.07
C ASP A 681 -52.35 6.93 28.55
N LYS A 682 -52.28 5.65 28.93
CA LYS A 682 -52.52 5.21 30.32
C LYS A 682 -51.36 5.52 31.27
N HIS A 683 -50.12 5.58 30.77
CA HIS A 683 -48.91 5.75 31.60
C HIS A 683 -48.22 7.10 31.46
N ILE A 684 -48.48 7.87 30.41
CA ILE A 684 -48.02 9.26 30.25
C ILE A 684 -49.19 10.21 30.58
N LYS A 685 -49.45 10.43 31.87
CA LYS A 685 -50.42 11.45 32.32
C LYS A 685 -49.90 12.84 31.90
N ASN A 686 -50.63 13.48 30.98
CA ASN A 686 -50.39 14.79 30.36
C ASN A 686 -49.23 14.84 29.33
N PRO A 687 -49.48 14.57 28.04
CA PRO A 687 -48.54 14.90 26.98
C PRO A 687 -48.50 16.44 26.76
N PRO A 688 -47.32 17.08 26.78
CA PRO A 688 -47.19 18.46 26.32
C PRO A 688 -47.35 18.53 24.78
N ILE A 689 -48.57 18.88 24.33
CA ILE A 689 -48.93 19.64 23.11
C ILE A 689 -48.22 19.29 21.76
N SER A 690 -47.83 18.05 21.46
CA SER A 690 -47.30 17.79 20.08
C SER A 690 -47.58 16.44 19.42
N ILE A 691 -48.59 15.68 19.83
CA ILE A 691 -49.02 14.47 19.10
C ILE A 691 -50.42 14.71 18.52
N ARG A 692 -50.47 15.54 17.47
CA ARG A 692 -51.57 15.61 16.50
C ARG A 692 -50.98 16.08 15.17
N ALA A 693 -50.42 15.14 14.41
CA ALA A 693 -50.24 15.22 12.96
C ALA A 693 -49.44 13.98 12.50
N LEU A 694 -50.12 12.85 12.33
CA LEU A 694 -49.70 11.75 11.43
C LEU A 694 -50.98 11.00 11.02
N GLU A 695 -51.86 11.72 10.33
CA GLU A 695 -52.86 11.15 9.42
C GLU A 695 -52.78 11.98 8.13
N SER A 696 -51.88 11.57 7.22
CA SER A 696 -51.96 11.73 5.77
C SER A 696 -50.81 10.97 5.11
#